data_AF-A0A7X8BM70-F1
#
_entry.id   AF-A0A7X8BM70-F1
#
_cell.length_a   1.000
_cell.length_b   1.000
_cell.length_c   1.000
_cell.angle_alpha   90.00
_cell.angle_beta   90.00
_cell.angle_gamma   90.00
#
_symmetry.space_group_name_H-M   'P 1'
#
loop_
_entity.id
_entity.type
_entity.pdbx_description
1 polymer ?
#
loop_
_entity_poly.entity_id
_entity_poly.type
_entity_poly.pdbx_seq_one_letter_code
_entity_poly.pdbx_strand_id
1 'polypeptide(L)'
;MLRNLVGILLLTGVVRSLDAQGLSVFYIASPNGTLSWCHCPDDPYGGLPRRASAINEVRKKNPSLLILDAGDILAPFPSRLKDSVFVEAYAKIPLDAVALGDQELVDGYEFFSSRIKDRLPLVSLNVFRQGRRLVSPYIIKEIDGHKIVITSLINKNAFLFYDSKLLSGVMASDPLSELKSMMQELKEKGDFIILLSHLGIDEERKIALQFPEISVIVSGHTPANLPNPEKVGNAYILGAGADAKYFGVAQFKIDSNTLPLEENEVIPLSDKYPEDQAIQKMIAPYLGDEGVAIDSSLVPDTASKVSGKHIPVLIDLFFAPDCPHCMRILKVFLPQLAKRHPGLFTVKLHDINESKEYTLLEQMEAEANDRDNEIPVLFFEGKVAAGEDDVKQNLESQLLSLRPDYSKSDSASYSKHSFSINVDTINIPTDSTFSTTGSRELVFFSTYGCKECDRARSLLRAIASEDSSLSIKVYSIEDTASKTLLAAFNEAYSIPKDKRLLTPVVFVGKGYLMGDGISQTKIKALVKSERENKIPWETIDSLRGKGKEQIIKQFKEFRILPIIGAGLIDGINPCAFATLIFFITYLSVLGVDRRKVIWVAIPFIVSVFLTYFILGLIAYELLAILTVLRWVSRAIFAFTVVFLIVLAFFSFRDYWLLKRGQGDKMTLKMPDRIRKRMNKMIRERTTLGGFLIGAVVTGFFVSLFELVCTGQVYLPTLVYVAQISEFRAKAFLYLVLYNIAFIIPLVIVFILVRFGLTEKHLQVFLTRRAGLTKILTAVLFIVLAGVMAFLLIQSLSSG
;
A
#
# COMPACT_ATOMS: atom_id res chain seq x y z
N MET A 1 62.55 -16.18 -1.48
CA MET A 1 62.75 -15.04 -0.54
C MET A 1 62.47 -13.65 -1.16
N LEU A 2 61.80 -13.55 -2.33
CA LEU A 2 61.43 -12.28 -2.96
C LEU A 2 59.94 -12.18 -3.37
N ARG A 3 59.05 -13.01 -2.77
CA ARG A 3 57.59 -12.94 -2.97
C ARG A 3 56.81 -12.44 -1.74
N ASN A 4 57.48 -12.24 -0.60
CA ASN A 4 56.85 -11.81 0.67
C ASN A 4 56.98 -10.31 0.96
N LEU A 5 57.46 -9.50 0.01
CA LEU A 5 57.68 -8.05 0.21
C LEU A 5 56.68 -7.16 -0.54
N VAL A 6 55.86 -7.73 -1.44
CA VAL A 6 54.83 -6.97 -2.18
C VAL A 6 53.44 -7.09 -1.54
N GLY A 7 53.23 -8.06 -0.64
CA GLY A 7 51.97 -8.25 0.09
C GLY A 7 51.81 -7.39 1.37
N ILE A 8 52.84 -6.65 1.78
CA ILE A 8 52.84 -5.85 3.03
C ILE A 8 52.59 -4.35 2.76
N LEU A 9 52.60 -3.91 1.49
CA LEU A 9 52.41 -2.49 1.13
C LEU A 9 51.00 -2.09 0.65
N LEU A 10 50.04 -3.02 0.63
CA LEU A 10 48.60 -2.72 0.42
C LEU A 10 47.79 -2.78 1.73
N LEU A 11 48.48 -2.84 2.89
CA LEU A 11 47.92 -3.06 4.23
C LEU A 11 47.74 -1.78 5.07
N THR A 12 47.77 -0.59 4.45
CA THR A 12 47.72 0.72 5.16
C THR A 12 46.75 1.73 4.56
N GLY A 13 45.88 1.33 3.62
CA GLY A 13 44.98 2.25 2.90
C GLY A 13 43.58 2.44 3.49
N VAL A 14 43.19 1.71 4.55
CA VAL A 14 41.82 1.70 5.04
C VAL A 14 41.71 2.60 6.28
N VAL A 15 41.08 3.76 6.10
CA VAL A 15 40.97 4.90 7.03
C VAL A 15 42.30 5.67 7.18
N ARG A 16 42.53 6.63 6.26
CA ARG A 16 43.50 7.73 6.50
C ARG A 16 43.13 8.42 7.82
N SER A 17 44.13 8.96 8.53
CA SER A 17 43.95 9.60 9.84
C SER A 17 42.77 10.57 9.82
N LEU A 18 41.71 10.18 10.53
CA LEU A 18 40.53 11.00 10.80
C LEU A 18 41.00 12.26 11.53
N ASP A 19 40.89 13.41 10.87
CA ASP A 19 41.16 14.68 11.53
C ASP A 19 40.05 14.91 12.57
N ALA A 20 40.42 15.37 13.76
CA ALA A 20 39.56 15.37 14.95
C ALA A 20 38.47 16.48 14.96
N GLN A 21 38.07 16.99 13.78
CA GLN A 21 37.07 18.03 13.62
C GLN A 21 36.03 17.59 12.58
N GLY A 22 34.87 17.11 13.02
CA GLY A 22 33.80 16.68 12.12
C GLY A 22 32.76 15.77 12.75
N LEU A 23 31.62 15.63 12.07
CA LEU A 23 30.57 14.69 12.44
C LEU A 23 30.74 13.39 11.67
N SER A 24 30.80 12.27 12.38
CA SER A 24 30.77 10.95 11.75
C SER A 24 29.52 10.18 12.15
N VAL A 25 28.91 9.49 11.19
CA VAL A 25 27.67 8.76 11.36
C VAL A 25 27.87 7.31 10.93
N PHE A 26 27.75 6.38 11.87
CA PHE A 26 27.51 4.98 11.60
C PHE A 26 26.00 4.80 11.41
N TYR A 27 25.57 4.31 10.26
CA TYR A 27 24.15 4.13 9.96
C TYR A 27 23.81 2.72 9.50
N ILE A 28 22.67 2.23 10.00
CA ILE A 28 22.07 0.95 9.63
C ILE A 28 20.55 1.10 9.57
N ALA A 29 19.87 0.18 8.91
CA ALA A 29 18.43 0.21 8.77
C ALA A 29 17.85 -1.19 8.64
N SER A 30 16.60 -1.35 9.10
CA SER A 30 15.80 -2.57 9.01
C SER A 30 16.57 -3.87 9.32
N PRO A 31 17.16 -4.04 10.52
CA PRO A 31 17.76 -5.31 10.93
C PRO A 31 16.83 -6.53 10.88
N ASN A 32 15.50 -6.35 10.90
CA ASN A 32 14.50 -7.41 10.74
C ASN A 32 14.66 -8.59 11.71
N GLY A 33 15.12 -8.32 12.94
CA GLY A 33 15.33 -9.33 13.98
C GLY A 33 16.44 -10.36 13.66
N THR A 34 17.41 -10.01 12.80
CA THR A 34 18.55 -10.89 12.48
C THR A 34 19.50 -11.08 13.67
N LEU A 35 19.59 -12.31 14.18
CA LEU A 35 20.49 -12.68 15.28
C LEU A 35 21.83 -13.23 14.76
N SER A 36 21.81 -14.18 13.84
CA SER A 36 22.97 -14.76 13.17
C SER A 36 23.25 -14.10 11.82
N TRP A 37 24.46 -14.33 11.30
CA TRP A 37 24.86 -13.95 9.94
C TRP A 37 24.25 -14.91 8.92
N CYS A 38 24.16 -14.51 7.65
CA CYS A 38 23.64 -15.37 6.58
C CYS A 38 24.57 -16.57 6.35
N HIS A 39 24.04 -17.79 6.34
CA HIS A 39 24.78 -19.00 5.93
C HIS A 39 24.99 -19.09 4.39
N CYS A 40 25.22 -17.95 3.76
CA CYS A 40 25.49 -17.78 2.35
C CYS A 40 26.88 -18.39 2.03
N PRO A 41 27.03 -19.35 1.09
CA PRO A 41 28.28 -20.09 0.86
C PRO A 41 29.50 -19.22 0.54
N ASP A 42 29.30 -18.10 -0.16
CA ASP A 42 30.39 -17.24 -0.61
C ASP A 42 30.57 -15.97 0.25
N ASP A 43 29.52 -15.53 0.96
CA ASP A 43 29.46 -14.21 1.60
C ASP A 43 28.62 -14.21 2.90
N PRO A 44 29.18 -14.69 4.03
CA PRO A 44 28.46 -14.75 5.29
C PRO A 44 28.33 -13.35 5.90
N TYR A 45 27.31 -12.58 5.51
CA TYR A 45 27.10 -11.21 6.00
C TYR A 45 26.04 -11.11 7.10
N GLY A 46 26.16 -10.11 7.95
CA GLY A 46 25.18 -9.80 8.99
C GLY A 46 25.56 -10.32 10.38
N GLY A 47 24.54 -10.59 11.20
CA GLY A 47 24.71 -11.12 12.55
C GLY A 47 24.90 -10.05 13.62
N LEU A 48 24.10 -10.15 14.67
CA LEU A 48 24.11 -9.22 15.79
C LEU A 48 25.46 -9.18 16.57
N PRO A 49 26.15 -10.32 16.82
CA PRO A 49 27.47 -10.31 17.46
C PRO A 49 28.54 -9.61 16.61
N ARG A 50 28.54 -9.82 15.29
CA ARG A 50 29.48 -9.16 14.37
C ARG A 50 29.20 -7.66 14.30
N ARG A 51 27.91 -7.29 14.29
CA ARG A 51 27.48 -5.88 14.30
C ARG A 51 28.03 -5.14 15.51
N ALA A 52 27.94 -5.73 16.69
CA ALA A 52 28.48 -5.12 17.91
C ALA A 52 30.00 -4.91 17.83
N SER A 53 30.74 -5.90 17.32
CA SER A 53 32.17 -5.77 17.10
C SER A 53 32.53 -4.72 16.06
N ALA A 54 31.80 -4.66 14.94
CA ALA A 54 32.00 -3.64 13.91
C ALA A 54 31.78 -2.23 14.47
N ILE A 55 30.68 -2.01 15.19
CA ILE A 55 30.39 -0.74 15.86
C ILE A 55 31.52 -0.38 16.84
N ASN A 56 31.96 -1.32 17.67
CA ASN A 56 33.04 -1.10 18.62
C ASN A 56 34.38 -0.79 17.93
N GLU A 57 34.69 -1.42 16.80
CA GLU A 57 35.91 -1.14 16.04
C GLU A 57 35.89 0.26 15.41
N VAL A 58 34.78 0.63 14.74
CA VAL A 58 34.65 1.95 14.11
C VAL A 58 34.69 3.05 15.18
N ARG A 59 33.98 2.85 16.29
CA ARG A 59 33.94 3.81 17.41
C ARG A 59 35.31 4.01 18.07
N LYS A 60 36.14 2.97 18.17
CA LYS A 60 37.52 3.12 18.70
C LYS A 60 38.39 4.05 17.85
N LYS A 61 38.16 4.07 16.54
CA LYS A 61 38.89 4.93 15.59
C LYS A 61 38.29 6.33 15.53
N ASN A 62 37.03 6.50 15.94
CA ASN A 62 36.29 7.74 15.80
C ASN A 62 35.44 8.04 17.06
N PRO A 63 36.00 8.79 18.03
CA PRO A 63 35.31 9.12 19.28
C PRO A 63 34.04 9.97 19.08
N SER A 64 33.97 10.75 17.99
CA SER A 64 32.86 11.64 17.62
C SER A 64 31.79 10.93 16.75
N LEU A 65 31.80 9.59 16.72
CA LEU A 65 30.87 8.77 15.96
C LEU A 65 29.49 8.69 16.61
N LEU A 66 28.44 9.09 15.86
CA LEU A 66 27.05 8.79 16.19
C LEU A 66 26.64 7.46 15.58
N ILE A 67 26.04 6.58 16.39
CA ILE A 67 25.56 5.27 15.95
C ILE A 67 24.04 5.29 15.84
N LEU A 68 23.55 5.30 14.60
CA LEU A 68 22.14 5.54 14.26
C LEU A 68 21.52 4.32 13.57
N ASP A 69 20.28 3.99 13.95
CA ASP A 69 19.49 2.94 13.31
C ASP A 69 18.13 3.48 12.85
N ALA A 70 17.76 3.27 11.58
CA ALA A 70 16.50 3.75 11.00
C ALA A 70 15.27 2.88 11.30
N GLY A 71 15.34 1.99 12.29
CA GLY A 71 14.18 1.24 12.80
C GLY A 71 13.92 -0.05 12.04
N ASP A 72 12.78 -0.70 12.34
CA ASP A 72 12.51 -2.09 11.93
C ASP A 72 13.58 -3.06 12.44
N ILE A 73 13.89 -2.93 13.73
CA ILE A 73 14.89 -3.76 14.39
C ILE A 73 14.38 -5.17 14.69
N LEU A 74 13.06 -5.32 14.89
CA LEU A 74 12.38 -6.60 15.01
C LEU A 74 11.96 -7.12 13.63
N ALA A 75 11.55 -8.38 13.55
CA ALA A 75 11.00 -8.93 12.32
C ALA A 75 9.53 -8.47 12.11
N PRO A 76 9.00 -8.48 10.88
CA PRO A 76 7.63 -8.04 10.61
C PRO A 76 6.58 -9.04 11.10
N PHE A 77 7.01 -10.08 11.80
CA PHE A 77 6.18 -11.12 12.38
C PHE A 77 6.56 -11.34 13.85
N PRO A 78 5.57 -11.47 14.75
CA PRO A 78 5.80 -11.51 16.19
C PRO A 78 6.53 -12.79 16.61
N SER A 79 7.62 -12.63 17.36
CA SER A 79 8.38 -13.71 17.95
C SER A 79 8.89 -13.31 19.34
N ARG A 80 7.96 -12.98 20.25
CA ARG A 80 8.21 -12.49 21.63
C ARG A 80 9.46 -12.99 22.34
N LEU A 81 9.77 -14.29 22.26
CA LEU A 81 10.96 -14.85 22.89
C LEU A 81 12.24 -14.39 22.18
N LYS A 82 12.31 -14.56 20.86
CA LYS A 82 13.42 -14.10 20.02
C LYS A 82 13.57 -12.57 20.10
N ASP A 83 12.45 -11.86 20.03
CA ASP A 83 12.42 -10.40 20.04
C ASP A 83 12.86 -9.84 21.39
N SER A 84 12.50 -10.50 22.50
CA SER A 84 13.00 -10.13 23.83
C SER A 84 14.51 -10.29 23.94
N VAL A 85 15.07 -11.36 23.36
CA VAL A 85 16.51 -11.63 23.36
C VAL A 85 17.24 -10.65 22.46
N PHE A 86 16.69 -10.38 21.27
CA PHE A 86 17.22 -9.38 20.35
C PHE A 86 17.31 -8.03 21.06
N VAL A 87 16.23 -7.54 21.67
CA VAL A 87 16.19 -6.24 22.35
C VAL A 87 17.17 -6.19 23.52
N GLU A 88 17.29 -7.26 24.31
CA GLU A 88 18.25 -7.33 25.41
C GLU A 88 19.70 -7.29 24.93
N ALA A 89 20.01 -8.01 23.85
CA ALA A 89 21.33 -7.97 23.24
C ALA A 89 21.62 -6.61 22.57
N TYR A 90 20.63 -6.03 21.89
CA TYR A 90 20.75 -4.75 21.20
C TYR A 90 20.96 -3.59 22.17
N ALA A 91 20.33 -3.64 23.34
CA ALA A 91 20.54 -2.65 24.40
C ALA A 91 21.96 -2.65 24.99
N LYS A 92 22.79 -3.68 24.74
CA LYS A 92 24.21 -3.68 25.13
C LYS A 92 25.12 -3.00 24.10
N ILE A 93 24.61 -2.71 22.92
CA ILE A 93 25.32 -1.98 21.88
C ILE A 93 25.15 -0.48 22.16
N PRO A 94 26.21 0.34 22.05
CA PRO A 94 26.16 1.76 22.38
C PRO A 94 25.47 2.60 21.28
N LEU A 95 24.17 2.38 21.09
CA LEU A 95 23.35 3.10 20.13
C LEU A 95 23.07 4.54 20.62
N ASP A 96 23.13 5.52 19.72
CA ASP A 96 22.82 6.92 20.04
C ASP A 96 21.36 7.29 19.80
N ALA A 97 20.75 6.72 18.75
CA ALA A 97 19.34 6.85 18.44
C ALA A 97 18.85 5.71 17.54
N VAL A 98 17.62 5.27 17.78
CA VAL A 98 16.91 4.28 16.95
C VAL A 98 15.55 4.87 16.55
N ALA A 99 15.22 4.85 15.27
CA ALA A 99 13.89 5.25 14.82
C ALA A 99 12.85 4.23 15.29
N LEU A 100 11.64 4.70 15.62
CA LEU A 100 10.50 3.82 15.81
C LEU A 100 9.89 3.46 14.46
N GLY A 101 10.12 2.23 14.00
CA GLY A 101 9.41 1.59 12.90
C GLY A 101 8.11 0.93 13.35
N ASP A 102 7.37 0.34 12.39
CA ASP A 102 6.14 -0.38 12.71
C ASP A 102 6.43 -1.75 13.34
N GLN A 103 7.55 -2.38 12.98
CA GLN A 103 7.89 -3.72 13.45
C GLN A 103 8.20 -3.77 14.96
N GLU A 104 8.60 -2.64 15.58
CA GLU A 104 8.75 -2.54 17.05
C GLU A 104 7.42 -2.75 17.81
N LEU A 105 6.29 -2.64 17.13
CA LEU A 105 4.95 -2.81 17.71
C LEU A 105 4.28 -4.12 17.31
N VAL A 106 4.96 -5.00 16.56
CA VAL A 106 4.40 -6.26 16.03
C VAL A 106 3.90 -7.23 17.11
N ASP A 107 4.57 -7.27 18.25
CA ASP A 107 4.17 -8.08 19.41
C ASP A 107 3.07 -7.45 20.28
N GLY A 108 2.60 -6.27 19.89
CA GLY A 108 1.60 -5.45 20.56
C GLY A 108 2.20 -4.40 21.51
N TYR A 109 1.38 -3.40 21.85
CA TYR A 109 1.80 -2.26 22.67
C TYR A 109 2.34 -2.68 24.06
N GLU A 110 1.76 -3.68 24.71
CA GLU A 110 2.21 -4.11 26.04
C GLU A 110 3.63 -4.71 26.00
N PHE A 111 3.96 -5.43 24.93
CA PHE A 111 5.33 -5.92 24.72
C PHE A 111 6.27 -4.74 24.46
N PHE A 112 5.92 -3.85 23.53
CA PHE A 112 6.69 -2.64 23.25
C PHE A 112 6.99 -1.82 24.52
N SER A 113 5.95 -1.54 25.30
CA SER A 113 6.04 -0.74 26.52
C SER A 113 6.92 -1.40 27.59
N SER A 114 6.78 -2.71 27.79
CA SER A 114 7.51 -3.43 28.85
C SER A 114 8.91 -3.90 28.47
N ARG A 115 9.18 -4.12 27.17
CA ARG A 115 10.43 -4.71 26.67
C ARG A 115 11.30 -3.73 25.92
N ILE A 116 10.75 -2.81 25.14
CA ILE A 116 11.52 -2.01 24.17
C ILE A 116 11.68 -0.56 24.63
N LYS A 117 10.56 0.10 24.96
CA LYS A 117 10.45 1.56 25.10
C LYS A 117 11.57 2.21 25.92
N ASP A 118 11.87 1.65 27.10
CA ASP A 118 12.84 2.22 28.03
C ASP A 118 14.23 1.56 27.96
N ARG A 119 14.44 0.59 27.06
CA ARG A 119 15.72 -0.11 26.88
C ARG A 119 16.55 0.40 25.70
N LEU A 120 15.91 1.04 24.73
CA LEU A 120 16.55 1.55 23.54
C LEU A 120 16.33 3.07 23.41
N PRO A 121 17.27 3.82 22.80
CA PRO A 121 17.15 5.26 22.60
C PRO A 121 16.19 5.58 21.43
N LEU A 122 14.91 5.22 21.60
CA LEU A 122 13.89 5.37 20.58
C LEU A 122 13.46 6.83 20.39
N VAL A 123 13.38 7.25 19.13
CA VAL A 123 12.86 8.57 18.73
C VAL A 123 11.73 8.43 17.73
N SER A 124 10.72 9.31 17.82
CA SER A 124 9.64 9.45 16.84
C SER A 124 8.86 10.74 17.05
N LEU A 125 8.73 11.54 15.99
CA LEU A 125 7.83 12.68 15.99
C LEU A 125 6.39 12.20 15.93
N ASN A 126 6.01 11.43 14.92
CA ASN A 126 4.61 11.35 14.54
C ASN A 126 3.85 10.11 15.06
N VAL A 127 4.40 9.35 16.04
CA VAL A 127 3.67 8.24 16.66
C VAL A 127 3.09 8.62 18.02
N PHE A 128 1.79 8.40 18.18
CA PHE A 128 1.03 8.78 19.36
C PHE A 128 0.24 7.62 19.93
N ARG A 129 0.02 7.65 21.24
CA ARG A 129 -0.98 6.85 21.92
C ARG A 129 -1.78 7.75 22.84
N GLN A 130 -3.11 7.70 22.73
CA GLN A 130 -4.02 8.51 23.57
C GLN A 130 -3.66 10.02 23.58
N GLY A 131 -3.28 10.57 22.42
CA GLY A 131 -2.93 11.98 22.24
C GLY A 131 -1.56 12.40 22.79
N ARG A 132 -0.74 11.46 23.28
CA ARG A 132 0.63 11.71 23.72
C ARG A 132 1.62 11.01 22.80
N ARG A 133 2.78 11.62 22.54
CA ARG A 133 3.85 10.96 21.79
C ARG A 133 4.26 9.67 22.48
N LEU A 134 4.44 8.61 21.69
CA LEU A 134 4.71 7.28 22.20
C LEU A 134 6.11 7.17 22.83
N VAL A 135 7.08 7.83 22.20
CA VAL A 135 8.49 7.95 22.62
C VAL A 135 8.95 9.42 22.50
N SER A 136 10.21 9.71 22.81
CA SER A 136 10.76 11.06 22.70
C SER A 136 10.68 11.57 21.24
N PRO A 137 10.31 12.84 20.99
CA PRO A 137 10.29 13.39 19.63
C PRO A 137 11.68 13.47 19.00
N TYR A 138 12.71 13.72 19.80
CA TYR A 138 14.09 13.85 19.36
C TYR A 138 15.08 13.50 20.48
N ILE A 139 16.34 13.27 20.09
CA ILE A 139 17.52 13.17 20.96
C ILE A 139 18.51 14.23 20.50
N ILE A 140 19.21 14.87 21.44
CA ILE A 140 20.26 15.85 21.14
C ILE A 140 21.61 15.26 21.54
N LYS A 141 22.59 15.33 20.63
CA LYS A 141 23.97 14.93 20.87
C LYS A 141 24.89 16.11 20.62
N GLU A 142 25.89 16.29 21.47
CA GLU A 142 26.89 17.36 21.30
C GLU A 142 28.15 16.74 20.69
N ILE A 143 28.55 17.23 19.53
CA ILE A 143 29.73 16.78 18.78
C ILE A 143 30.53 18.02 18.40
N ASP A 144 31.79 18.09 18.84
CA ASP A 144 32.71 19.19 18.59
C ASP A 144 32.11 20.58 18.93
N GLY A 145 31.32 20.66 20.01
CA GLY A 145 30.65 21.88 20.46
C GLY A 145 29.36 22.25 19.71
N HIS A 146 28.94 21.43 18.74
CA HIS A 146 27.70 21.59 17.99
C HIS A 146 26.62 20.63 18.48
N LYS A 147 25.37 21.11 18.55
CA LYS A 147 24.21 20.30 18.94
C LYS A 147 23.55 19.69 17.70
N ILE A 148 23.57 18.37 17.64
CA ILE A 148 22.94 17.57 16.60
C ILE A 148 21.59 17.06 17.11
N VAL A 149 20.51 17.47 16.46
CA VAL A 149 19.14 17.02 16.75
C VAL A 149 18.83 15.81 15.88
N ILE A 150 18.61 14.67 16.52
CA ILE A 150 18.25 13.41 15.85
C ILE A 150 16.76 13.17 16.08
N THR A 151 16.01 13.02 15.01
CA THR A 151 14.56 12.84 15.03
C THR A 151 14.14 11.72 14.08
N SER A 152 12.90 11.24 14.16
CA SER A 152 12.40 10.25 13.19
C SER A 152 10.94 10.48 12.77
N LEU A 153 10.59 9.91 11.62
CA LEU A 153 9.23 9.92 11.07
C LEU A 153 8.86 8.55 10.52
N ILE A 154 7.61 8.16 10.73
CA ILE A 154 7.02 6.94 10.17
C ILE A 154 5.89 7.24 9.19
N ASN A 155 5.69 6.37 8.21
CA ASN A 155 4.57 6.51 7.30
C ASN A 155 3.25 6.38 8.09
N LYS A 156 2.29 7.28 7.87
CA LYS A 156 0.99 7.23 8.56
C LYS A 156 0.22 5.92 8.33
N ASN A 157 0.53 5.23 7.23
CA ASN A 157 -0.09 3.96 6.86
C ASN A 157 0.70 2.73 7.33
N ALA A 158 1.84 2.89 8.02
CA ALA A 158 2.69 1.76 8.43
C ALA A 158 1.91 0.74 9.29
N PHE A 159 0.95 1.22 10.09
CA PHE A 159 0.12 0.39 10.96
C PHE A 159 -1.14 -0.19 10.29
N LEU A 160 -1.36 0.02 8.99
CA LEU A 160 -2.63 -0.33 8.32
C LEU A 160 -2.99 -1.82 8.41
N PHE A 161 -1.98 -2.69 8.44
CA PHE A 161 -2.13 -4.15 8.43
C PHE A 161 -1.99 -4.80 9.82
N TYR A 162 -1.80 -3.99 10.87
CA TYR A 162 -1.68 -4.49 12.24
C TYR A 162 -3.06 -4.57 12.91
N ASP A 163 -3.27 -5.57 13.76
CA ASP A 163 -4.51 -5.65 14.53
C ASP A 163 -4.62 -4.44 15.46
N SER A 164 -5.62 -3.58 15.20
CA SER A 164 -5.92 -2.39 16.00
C SER A 164 -6.06 -2.67 17.51
N LYS A 165 -6.45 -3.89 17.90
CA LYS A 165 -6.52 -4.31 19.31
C LYS A 165 -5.13 -4.48 19.93
N LEU A 166 -4.16 -5.00 19.16
CA LEU A 166 -2.77 -5.16 19.60
C LEU A 166 -2.06 -3.81 19.76
N LEU A 167 -2.39 -2.84 18.89
CA LEU A 167 -1.83 -1.50 18.94
C LEU A 167 -2.37 -0.64 20.10
N SER A 168 -3.48 -1.02 20.74
CA SER A 168 -3.99 -0.35 21.96
C SER A 168 -4.07 1.19 21.84
N GLY A 169 -4.54 1.67 20.69
CA GLY A 169 -4.69 3.11 20.40
C GLY A 169 -3.40 3.83 19.98
N VAL A 170 -2.36 3.09 19.57
CA VAL A 170 -1.20 3.65 18.86
C VAL A 170 -1.62 4.02 17.44
N MET A 171 -1.20 5.20 17.00
CA MET A 171 -1.45 5.72 15.65
C MET A 171 -0.30 6.62 15.19
N ALA A 172 -0.07 6.67 13.88
CA ALA A 172 0.84 7.63 13.26
C ALA A 172 0.05 8.82 12.70
N SER A 173 0.45 10.05 13.03
CA SER A 173 -0.04 11.28 12.40
C SER A 173 0.63 11.48 11.04
N ASP A 174 0.11 12.43 10.25
CA ASP A 174 0.70 12.77 8.95
C ASP A 174 2.14 13.30 9.13
N PRO A 175 3.16 12.64 8.55
CA PRO A 175 4.57 12.91 8.87
C PRO A 175 5.00 14.32 8.45
N LEU A 176 4.56 14.80 7.28
CA LEU A 176 4.90 16.13 6.77
C LEU A 176 4.29 17.24 7.64
N SER A 177 3.03 17.07 8.03
CA SER A 177 2.33 18.03 8.88
C SER A 177 2.97 18.12 10.26
N GLU A 178 3.32 16.97 10.84
CA GLU A 178 3.98 16.89 12.14
C GLU A 178 5.37 17.54 12.11
N LEU A 179 6.19 17.16 11.11
CA LEU A 179 7.53 17.72 10.92
C LEU A 179 7.47 19.24 10.76
N LYS A 180 6.54 19.74 9.94
CA LYS A 180 6.33 21.19 9.76
C LYS A 180 5.99 21.89 11.07
N SER A 181 5.16 21.30 11.90
CA SER A 181 4.76 21.90 13.18
C SER A 181 5.92 21.94 14.19
N MET A 182 6.80 20.94 14.16
CA MET A 182 7.93 20.80 15.08
C MET A 182 9.21 21.47 14.58
N MET A 183 9.29 21.84 13.30
CA MET A 183 10.52 22.31 12.67
C MET A 183 11.16 23.51 13.41
N GLN A 184 10.35 24.47 13.85
CA GLN A 184 10.86 25.63 14.58
C GLN A 184 11.52 25.22 15.91
N GLU A 185 10.89 24.30 16.65
CA GLU A 185 11.46 23.79 17.90
C GLU A 185 12.77 23.02 17.64
N LEU A 186 12.80 22.16 16.61
CA LEU A 186 14.00 21.39 16.26
C LEU A 186 15.19 22.31 15.95
N LYS A 187 14.96 23.41 15.22
CA LYS A 187 15.99 24.42 14.90
C LYS A 187 16.49 25.18 16.13
N GLU A 188 15.62 25.44 17.10
CA GLU A 188 16.02 26.12 18.35
C GLU A 188 16.83 25.22 19.28
N LYS A 189 16.73 23.89 19.11
CA LYS A 189 17.37 22.90 19.96
C LYS A 189 18.78 22.51 19.52
N GLY A 190 19.13 22.68 18.24
CA GLY A 190 20.49 22.43 17.77
C GLY A 190 20.77 22.97 16.38
N ASP A 191 22.05 22.87 16.02
CA ASP A 191 22.63 23.47 14.83
C ASP A 191 22.34 22.66 13.56
N PHE A 192 22.23 21.33 13.71
CA PHE A 192 22.00 20.39 12.60
C PHE A 192 20.90 19.39 12.94
N ILE A 193 20.13 18.99 11.92
CA ILE A 193 19.04 18.03 12.08
C ILE A 193 19.34 16.77 11.24
N ILE A 194 19.34 15.61 11.90
CA ILE A 194 19.39 14.29 11.27
C ILE A 194 18.00 13.65 11.39
N LEU A 195 17.42 13.26 10.26
CA LEU A 195 16.16 12.54 10.19
C LEU A 195 16.40 11.05 9.94
N LEU A 196 16.02 10.21 10.89
CA LEU A 196 15.88 8.77 10.68
C LEU A 196 14.51 8.52 10.04
N SER A 197 14.48 8.04 8.80
CA SER A 197 13.27 7.97 8.00
C SER A 197 12.73 6.56 7.91
N HIS A 198 11.43 6.43 8.18
CA HIS A 198 10.63 5.24 7.99
C HIS A 198 9.48 5.51 7.00
N LEU A 199 9.81 6.23 5.92
CA LEU A 199 8.84 6.78 4.95
C LEU A 199 8.97 6.20 3.54
N GLY A 200 10.18 5.77 3.17
CA GLY A 200 10.55 5.38 1.81
C GLY A 200 11.16 6.53 1.00
N ILE A 201 12.01 6.18 0.04
CA ILE A 201 12.93 7.09 -0.65
C ILE A 201 12.26 8.29 -1.36
N ASP A 202 11.05 8.12 -1.89
CA ASP A 202 10.36 9.19 -2.59
C ASP A 202 9.83 10.27 -1.63
N GLU A 203 9.36 9.88 -0.44
CA GLU A 203 8.96 10.84 0.60
C GLU A 203 10.18 11.51 1.23
N GLU A 204 11.30 10.78 1.35
CA GLU A 204 12.58 11.32 1.83
C GLU A 204 13.09 12.45 0.92
N ARG A 205 13.08 12.22 -0.41
CA ARG A 205 13.42 13.26 -1.40
C ARG A 205 12.50 14.48 -1.30
N LYS A 206 11.20 14.27 -1.10
CA LYS A 206 10.23 15.38 -0.93
C LYS A 206 10.52 16.17 0.35
N ILE A 207 10.82 15.49 1.45
CA ILE A 207 11.17 16.13 2.72
C ILE A 207 12.46 16.94 2.55
N ALA A 208 13.51 16.36 1.96
CA ALA A 208 14.78 17.02 1.72
C ALA A 208 14.63 18.32 0.92
N LEU A 209 13.71 18.36 -0.05
CA LEU A 209 13.42 19.57 -0.85
C LEU A 209 12.56 20.61 -0.10
N GLN A 210 11.64 20.18 0.76
CA GLN A 210 10.69 21.07 1.46
C GLN A 210 11.23 21.62 2.77
N PHE A 211 12.16 20.91 3.41
CA PHE A 211 12.73 21.23 4.72
C PHE A 211 14.26 21.34 4.61
N PRO A 212 14.77 22.46 4.05
CA PRO A 212 16.20 22.66 3.84
C PRO A 212 17.04 22.71 5.13
N GLU A 213 16.39 22.74 6.30
CA GLU A 213 17.02 22.64 7.61
C GLU A 213 17.48 21.22 7.97
N ILE A 214 16.98 20.20 7.28
CA ILE A 214 17.43 18.82 7.48
C ILE A 214 18.74 18.64 6.73
N SER A 215 19.77 18.21 7.45
CA SER A 215 21.12 18.07 6.91
C SER A 215 21.43 16.65 6.43
N VAL A 216 20.88 15.64 7.11
CA VAL A 216 21.10 14.22 6.79
C VAL A 216 19.79 13.44 6.97
N ILE A 217 19.51 12.52 6.05
CA ILE A 217 18.41 11.56 6.14
C ILE A 217 19.01 10.15 6.12
N VAL A 218 18.66 9.31 7.09
CA VAL A 218 19.00 7.87 7.07
C VAL A 218 17.76 7.09 6.65
N SER A 219 17.83 6.42 5.51
CA SER A 219 16.70 5.73 4.87
C SER A 219 16.44 4.35 5.49
N GLY A 220 15.19 4.07 5.85
CA GLY A 220 14.70 2.82 6.47
C GLY A 220 13.39 2.31 5.87
N HIS A 221 12.80 1.27 6.48
CA HIS A 221 11.60 0.53 6.04
C HIS A 221 11.79 -0.27 4.73
N THR A 222 11.87 0.45 3.62
CA THR A 222 12.37 -0.04 2.34
C THR A 222 13.72 0.63 2.12
N PRO A 223 14.73 0.29 2.95
CA PRO A 223 15.96 1.06 3.00
C PRO A 223 16.60 1.09 1.63
N ALA A 224 16.87 2.30 1.14
CA ALA A 224 17.55 2.46 -0.13
C ALA A 224 18.94 1.81 -0.04
N ASN A 225 19.32 1.05 -1.07
CA ASN A 225 20.70 0.59 -1.20
C ASN A 225 21.46 1.66 -2.00
N LEU A 226 22.12 2.57 -1.27
CA LEU A 226 22.84 3.71 -1.82
C LEU A 226 24.33 3.59 -1.49
N PRO A 227 25.13 2.87 -2.32
CA PRO A 227 26.58 2.82 -2.14
C PRO A 227 27.22 4.21 -2.06
N ASN A 228 26.65 5.18 -2.77
CA ASN A 228 26.96 6.60 -2.67
C ASN A 228 25.73 7.38 -2.19
N PRO A 229 25.85 8.27 -1.20
CA PRO A 229 24.75 9.11 -0.73
C PRO A 229 24.15 9.99 -1.83
N GLU A 230 22.83 10.15 -1.80
CA GLU A 230 22.12 11.05 -2.72
C GLU A 230 22.01 12.45 -2.09
N LYS A 231 22.54 13.48 -2.75
CA LYS A 231 22.37 14.87 -2.31
C LYS A 231 21.10 15.46 -2.89
N VAL A 232 20.17 15.86 -2.03
CA VAL A 232 18.88 16.45 -2.42
C VAL A 232 18.65 17.74 -1.65
N GLY A 233 18.68 18.88 -2.36
CA GLY A 233 18.70 20.18 -1.69
C GLY A 233 19.93 20.33 -0.79
N ASN A 234 19.71 20.59 0.50
CA ASN A 234 20.77 20.68 1.50
C ASN A 234 21.07 19.34 2.19
N ALA A 235 20.21 18.33 2.03
CA ALA A 235 20.33 17.07 2.74
C ALA A 235 21.14 16.03 1.96
N TYR A 236 21.86 15.17 2.68
CA TYR A 236 22.38 13.90 2.15
C TYR A 236 21.51 12.74 2.63
N ILE A 237 21.03 11.92 1.69
CA ILE A 237 20.27 10.70 1.97
C ILE A 237 21.25 9.51 1.98
N LEU A 238 21.30 8.82 3.11
CA LEU A 238 22.15 7.67 3.40
C LEU A 238 21.32 6.38 3.39
N GLY A 239 21.84 5.31 2.79
CA GLY A 239 21.15 4.03 2.74
C GLY A 239 22.11 2.85 2.58
N ALA A 240 22.06 1.88 3.49
CA ALA A 240 22.94 0.70 3.51
C ALA A 240 22.20 -0.60 3.14
N GLY A 241 20.97 -0.53 2.64
CA GLY A 241 20.12 -1.70 2.43
C GLY A 241 19.55 -2.28 3.73
N ALA A 242 19.04 -3.52 3.66
CA ALA A 242 18.27 -4.16 4.72
C ALA A 242 19.02 -5.33 5.41
N ASP A 243 18.38 -5.90 6.43
CA ASP A 243 18.81 -7.07 7.21
C ASP A 243 20.16 -6.90 7.91
N ALA A 244 20.64 -5.66 8.00
CA ALA A 244 21.94 -5.33 8.57
C ALA A 244 23.11 -6.15 7.96
N LYS A 245 23.00 -6.57 6.69
CA LYS A 245 24.09 -7.23 5.95
C LYS A 245 25.23 -6.28 5.66
N TYR A 246 24.91 -5.00 5.57
CA TYR A 246 25.86 -3.90 5.41
C TYR A 246 25.57 -2.84 6.46
N PHE A 247 26.58 -2.03 6.74
CA PHE A 247 26.43 -0.79 7.48
C PHE A 247 27.17 0.31 6.73
N GLY A 248 26.79 1.56 6.95
CA GLY A 248 27.48 2.70 6.38
C GLY A 248 28.25 3.50 7.41
N VAL A 249 29.35 4.12 6.98
CA VAL A 249 30.08 5.13 7.74
C VAL A 249 30.22 6.38 6.87
N ALA A 250 29.54 7.45 7.26
CA ALA A 250 29.60 8.74 6.60
C ALA A 250 30.35 9.74 7.47
N GLN A 251 31.27 10.50 6.85
CA GLN A 251 32.00 11.59 7.49
C GLN A 251 31.58 12.91 6.88
N PHE A 252 31.22 13.85 7.74
CA PHE A 252 30.81 15.19 7.39
C PHE A 252 31.74 16.19 8.05
N LYS A 253 32.18 17.16 7.27
CA LYS A 253 32.83 18.34 7.84
C LYS A 253 31.77 19.27 8.39
N ILE A 254 32.00 19.79 9.59
CA ILE A 254 31.13 20.82 10.17
C ILE A 254 31.61 22.17 9.64
N ASP A 255 30.79 22.83 8.82
CA ASP A 255 31.07 24.18 8.31
C ASP A 255 29.89 25.12 8.58
N SER A 256 30.03 25.92 9.63
CA SER A 256 29.10 26.97 10.08
C SER A 256 27.65 26.48 10.20
N ASN A 257 26.91 26.41 9.09
CA ASN A 257 25.51 26.00 8.99
C ASN A 257 25.27 24.82 8.02
N THR A 258 26.32 24.16 7.55
CA THR A 258 26.21 23.03 6.60
C THR A 258 27.05 21.83 7.03
N LEU A 259 26.63 20.65 6.59
CA LEU A 259 27.36 19.39 6.75
C LEU A 259 27.73 18.83 5.36
N PRO A 260 28.74 19.39 4.68
CA PRO A 260 29.27 18.78 3.47
C PRO A 260 29.83 17.38 3.76
N LEU A 261 29.41 16.40 2.95
CA LEU A 261 29.93 15.04 2.99
C LEU A 261 31.36 15.01 2.46
N GLU A 262 32.31 14.49 3.26
CA GLU A 262 33.70 14.29 2.86
C GLU A 262 33.93 12.86 2.34
N GLU A 263 33.41 11.87 3.06
CA GLU A 263 33.60 10.47 2.74
C GLU A 263 32.36 9.66 3.14
N ASN A 264 32.04 8.62 2.35
CA ASN A 264 31.04 7.64 2.70
C ASN A 264 31.47 6.26 2.21
N GLU A 265 31.35 5.26 3.07
CA GLU A 265 31.58 3.87 2.70
C GLU A 265 30.43 3.00 3.21
N VAL A 266 29.89 2.14 2.33
CA VAL A 266 28.95 1.07 2.71
C VAL A 266 29.73 -0.23 2.76
N ILE A 267 29.84 -0.82 3.96
CA ILE A 267 30.75 -1.90 4.28
C ILE A 267 29.94 -3.17 4.56
N PRO A 268 30.28 -4.32 3.93
CA PRO A 268 29.66 -5.60 4.27
C PRO A 268 30.03 -6.01 5.69
N LEU A 269 29.04 -6.47 6.45
CA LEU A 269 29.24 -7.01 7.79
C LEU A 269 29.68 -8.47 7.71
N SER A 270 30.89 -8.72 7.22
CA SER A 270 31.44 -10.06 7.00
C SER A 270 32.13 -10.66 8.23
N ASP A 271 32.68 -11.85 8.07
CA ASP A 271 33.55 -12.57 9.01
C ASP A 271 34.85 -11.82 9.38
N LYS A 272 35.19 -10.73 8.67
CA LYS A 272 36.24 -9.79 9.06
C LYS A 272 36.03 -9.22 10.47
N TYR A 273 34.78 -9.07 10.88
CA TYR A 273 34.43 -8.60 12.22
C TYR A 273 34.21 -9.80 13.14
N PRO A 274 35.06 -10.01 14.17
CA PRO A 274 34.91 -11.13 15.08
C PRO A 274 33.58 -11.04 15.83
N GLU A 275 32.97 -12.15 16.21
CA GLU A 275 31.72 -12.13 16.98
C GLU A 275 31.95 -11.65 18.42
N ASP A 276 31.15 -10.68 18.88
CA ASP A 276 31.13 -10.27 20.28
C ASP A 276 30.69 -11.43 21.17
N GLN A 277 31.60 -11.91 22.02
CA GLN A 277 31.39 -13.12 22.82
C GLN A 277 30.30 -12.95 23.89
N ALA A 278 30.06 -11.74 24.39
CA ALA A 278 29.02 -11.50 25.38
C ALA A 278 27.64 -11.57 24.72
N ILE A 279 27.51 -10.98 23.52
CA ILE A 279 26.29 -11.08 22.72
C ILE A 279 26.07 -12.49 22.20
N GLN A 280 27.11 -13.16 21.71
CA GLN A 280 27.01 -14.54 21.23
C GLN A 280 26.47 -15.48 22.31
N LYS A 281 26.96 -15.36 23.56
CA LYS A 281 26.45 -16.14 24.69
C LYS A 281 24.98 -15.88 25.01
N MET A 282 24.49 -14.66 24.80
CA MET A 282 23.08 -14.33 25.04
C MET A 282 22.17 -14.93 23.99
N ILE A 283 22.60 -14.93 22.72
CA ILE A 283 21.77 -15.39 21.61
C ILE A 283 21.90 -16.89 21.36
N ALA A 284 23.02 -17.53 21.73
CA ALA A 284 23.30 -18.94 21.47
C ALA A 284 22.19 -19.92 21.91
N PRO A 285 21.55 -19.78 23.10
CA PRO A 285 20.43 -20.64 23.49
C PRO A 285 19.21 -20.54 22.55
N TYR A 286 19.13 -19.47 21.77
CA TYR A 286 18.04 -19.14 20.85
C TYR A 286 18.43 -19.34 19.38
N LEU A 287 19.69 -19.66 19.10
CA LEU A 287 20.16 -20.06 17.78
C LEU A 287 19.95 -21.55 17.51
N GLY A 288 19.73 -22.37 18.54
CA GLY A 288 19.32 -23.79 18.46
C GLY A 288 20.28 -24.69 17.67
N ASP A 289 21.09 -25.52 18.34
CA ASP A 289 21.89 -26.62 17.79
C ASP A 289 22.06 -26.65 16.25
N GLU A 290 22.98 -25.85 15.71
CA GLU A 290 23.39 -25.81 14.30
C GLU A 290 24.17 -27.08 13.87
N GLY A 291 23.73 -28.26 14.30
CA GLY A 291 24.40 -29.53 14.03
C GLY A 291 23.55 -30.75 14.33
N VAL A 292 22.47 -30.96 13.57
CA VAL A 292 21.81 -32.28 13.48
C VAL A 292 21.92 -32.76 12.03
N ALA A 293 22.58 -33.89 11.87
CA ALA A 293 22.75 -34.59 10.60
C ALA A 293 21.38 -34.88 9.95
N ILE A 294 21.39 -34.81 8.62
CA ILE A 294 20.28 -35.22 7.76
C ILE A 294 20.11 -36.74 7.86
N ASP A 295 18.95 -37.21 8.29
CA ASP A 295 18.43 -38.52 7.89
C ASP A 295 17.13 -38.28 7.10
N SER A 296 17.20 -38.57 5.80
CA SER A 296 16.08 -38.52 4.85
C SER A 296 15.19 -39.76 4.92
N SER A 297 15.20 -40.49 6.03
CA SER A 297 14.31 -41.61 6.27
C SER A 297 13.78 -41.63 7.70
N LEU A 298 12.53 -41.22 7.88
CA LEU A 298 11.74 -41.69 9.01
C LEU A 298 11.38 -43.16 8.75
N VAL A 299 12.30 -44.08 9.05
CA VAL A 299 11.91 -45.46 9.33
C VAL A 299 11.35 -45.45 10.75
N PRO A 300 10.15 -46.01 11.01
CA PRO A 300 9.66 -46.14 12.38
C PRO A 300 10.71 -46.86 13.22
N ASP A 301 10.89 -46.42 14.47
CA ASP A 301 11.81 -47.04 15.41
C ASP A 301 11.45 -48.52 15.55
N THR A 302 12.16 -49.39 14.81
CA THR A 302 11.95 -50.83 14.82
C THR A 302 12.43 -51.47 16.13
N ALA A 303 13.09 -50.70 17.01
CA ALA A 303 13.51 -51.15 18.33
C ALA A 303 12.47 -50.82 19.43
N SER A 304 11.56 -49.88 19.18
CA SER A 304 10.40 -49.62 20.03
C SER A 304 9.19 -50.34 19.43
N LYS A 305 8.62 -51.31 20.15
CA LYS A 305 7.29 -51.83 19.83
C LYS A 305 6.28 -50.66 19.85
N VAL A 306 6.04 -50.06 18.69
CA VAL A 306 4.98 -49.04 18.51
C VAL A 306 3.65 -49.74 18.70
N SER A 307 3.14 -49.68 19.92
CA SER A 307 1.77 -50.06 20.27
C SER A 307 0.85 -48.84 20.08
N GLY A 308 0.89 -48.23 18.89
CA GLY A 308 -0.02 -47.16 18.47
C GLY A 308 -0.90 -47.64 17.32
N LYS A 309 -2.22 -47.44 17.42
CA LYS A 309 -3.23 -48.01 16.49
C LYS A 309 -3.30 -47.33 15.11
N HIS A 310 -2.60 -46.22 14.84
CA HIS A 310 -2.74 -45.44 13.60
C HIS A 310 -1.40 -45.10 12.92
N ILE A 311 -1.42 -44.99 11.58
CA ILE A 311 -0.26 -44.60 10.75
C ILE A 311 -0.32 -43.08 10.51
N PRO A 312 0.75 -42.30 10.72
CA PRO A 312 0.75 -40.87 10.42
C PRO A 312 0.42 -40.58 8.96
N VAL A 313 -0.27 -39.47 8.68
CA VAL A 313 -0.53 -39.01 7.30
C VAL A 313 0.74 -38.35 6.75
N LEU A 314 1.23 -38.80 5.59
CA LEU A 314 2.33 -38.13 4.89
C LEU A 314 1.80 -36.94 4.09
N ILE A 315 2.42 -35.77 4.26
CA ILE A 315 2.12 -34.54 3.54
C ILE A 315 3.32 -34.18 2.65
N ASP A 316 3.14 -34.17 1.33
CA ASP A 316 4.09 -33.57 0.39
C ASP A 316 3.78 -32.08 0.27
N LEU A 317 4.67 -31.22 0.79
CA LEU A 317 4.52 -29.77 0.84
C LEU A 317 5.48 -29.09 -0.13
N PHE A 318 4.91 -28.43 -1.13
CA PHE A 318 5.62 -27.61 -2.11
C PHE A 318 5.62 -26.14 -1.67
N PHE A 319 6.80 -25.53 -1.62
CA PHE A 319 6.98 -24.16 -1.16
C PHE A 319 8.09 -23.45 -1.91
N ALA A 320 8.08 -22.11 -1.87
CA ALA A 320 9.22 -21.28 -2.26
C ALA A 320 9.86 -20.62 -1.01
N PRO A 321 11.20 -20.61 -0.88
CA PRO A 321 11.97 -19.98 0.21
C PRO A 321 11.63 -18.51 0.49
N ASP A 322 11.32 -17.75 -0.55
CA ASP A 322 11.02 -16.32 -0.51
C ASP A 322 9.52 -16.02 -0.42
N CYS A 323 8.66 -17.04 -0.34
CA CYS A 323 7.22 -16.89 -0.24
C CYS A 323 6.79 -16.69 1.24
N PRO A 324 6.33 -15.50 1.66
CA PRO A 324 6.02 -15.23 3.06
C PRO A 324 4.87 -16.10 3.61
N HIS A 325 3.88 -16.39 2.77
CA HIS A 325 2.75 -17.28 3.07
C HIS A 325 3.22 -18.72 3.35
N CYS A 326 4.17 -19.21 2.56
CA CYS A 326 4.79 -20.51 2.70
C CYS A 326 5.60 -20.63 3.99
N MET A 327 6.40 -19.61 4.28
CA MET A 327 7.21 -19.57 5.49
C MET A 327 6.34 -19.48 6.75
N ARG A 328 5.17 -18.84 6.69
CA ARG A 328 4.20 -18.87 7.81
C ARG A 328 3.61 -20.26 8.04
N ILE A 329 3.26 -20.99 6.98
CA ILE A 329 2.79 -22.37 7.11
C ILE A 329 3.88 -23.27 7.72
N LEU A 330 5.11 -23.18 7.20
CA LEU A 330 6.25 -23.98 7.63
C LEU A 330 6.76 -23.66 9.03
N LYS A 331 6.96 -22.38 9.36
CA LYS A 331 7.57 -21.96 10.62
C LYS A 331 6.57 -21.80 11.77
N VAL A 332 5.29 -21.61 11.48
CA VAL A 332 4.27 -21.29 12.50
C VAL A 332 3.14 -22.31 12.55
N PHE A 333 2.41 -22.49 11.45
CA PHE A 333 1.18 -23.28 11.47
C PHE A 333 1.43 -24.77 11.67
N LEU A 334 2.30 -25.39 10.87
CA LEU A 334 2.58 -26.82 10.97
C LEU A 334 3.23 -27.22 12.30
N PRO A 335 4.20 -26.47 12.85
CA PRO A 335 4.72 -26.74 14.20
C PRO A 335 3.64 -26.64 15.29
N GLN A 336 2.75 -25.65 15.21
CA GLN A 336 1.64 -25.55 16.16
C GLN A 336 0.64 -26.70 16.01
N LEU A 337 0.37 -27.13 14.78
CA LEU A 337 -0.52 -28.24 14.48
C LEU A 337 0.06 -29.57 15.00
N ALA A 338 1.35 -29.82 14.75
CA ALA A 338 2.06 -31.00 15.25
C ALA A 338 2.13 -31.02 16.79
N LYS A 339 2.26 -29.86 17.44
CA LYS A 339 2.19 -29.75 18.90
C LYS A 339 0.79 -30.07 19.45
N ARG A 340 -0.27 -29.67 18.74
CA ARG A 340 -1.66 -29.96 19.13
C ARG A 340 -2.05 -31.43 18.89
N HIS A 341 -1.49 -32.03 17.84
CA HIS A 341 -1.74 -33.41 17.44
C HIS A 341 -0.43 -34.18 17.16
N PRO A 342 0.33 -34.56 18.21
CA PRO A 342 1.59 -35.29 18.03
C PRO A 342 1.34 -36.64 17.35
N GLY A 343 2.21 -36.98 16.38
CA GLY A 343 2.15 -38.25 15.64
C GLY A 343 1.05 -38.33 14.57
N LEU A 344 0.22 -37.30 14.39
CA LEU A 344 -0.89 -37.32 13.44
C LEU A 344 -0.42 -37.29 11.97
N PHE A 345 0.67 -36.58 11.67
CA PHE A 345 1.17 -36.40 10.31
C PHE A 345 2.71 -36.25 10.28
N THR A 346 3.28 -36.47 9.10
CA THR A 346 4.67 -36.17 8.73
C THR A 346 4.68 -35.26 7.51
N VAL A 347 5.74 -34.47 7.33
CA VAL A 347 5.85 -33.52 6.22
C VAL A 347 7.13 -33.79 5.44
N LYS A 348 7.00 -33.90 4.12
CA LYS A 348 8.09 -33.91 3.17
C LYS A 348 8.11 -32.57 2.43
N LEU A 349 9.26 -31.93 2.37
CA LEU A 349 9.43 -30.59 1.80
C LEU A 349 9.92 -30.68 0.37
N HIS A 350 9.36 -29.83 -0.50
CA HIS A 350 9.71 -29.70 -1.90
C HIS A 350 9.94 -28.22 -2.23
N ASP A 351 11.20 -27.81 -2.43
CA ASP A 351 11.54 -26.43 -2.83
C ASP A 351 11.29 -26.26 -4.34
N ILE A 352 10.25 -25.50 -4.68
CA ILE A 352 9.86 -25.30 -6.09
C ILE A 352 10.82 -24.36 -6.85
N ASN A 353 11.81 -23.75 -6.19
CA ASN A 353 12.92 -23.11 -6.89
C ASN A 353 13.84 -24.15 -7.54
N GLU A 354 13.75 -25.43 -7.16
CA GLU A 354 14.43 -26.52 -7.86
C GLU A 354 13.55 -27.05 -8.99
N SER A 355 14.12 -27.15 -10.19
CA SER A 355 13.36 -27.57 -11.39
C SER A 355 12.76 -28.97 -11.29
N LYS A 356 13.44 -29.91 -10.61
CA LYS A 356 12.91 -31.27 -10.40
C LYS A 356 11.66 -31.26 -9.52
N GLU A 357 11.68 -30.48 -8.46
CA GLU A 357 10.57 -30.36 -7.51
C GLU A 357 9.41 -29.56 -8.11
N TYR A 358 9.70 -28.51 -8.89
CA TYR A 358 8.70 -27.79 -9.67
C TYR A 358 8.00 -28.71 -10.70
N THR A 359 8.76 -29.57 -11.37
CA THR A 359 8.19 -30.56 -12.31
C THR A 359 7.31 -31.58 -11.58
N LEU A 360 7.71 -32.01 -10.39
CA LEU A 360 6.93 -32.91 -9.55
C LEU A 360 5.60 -32.26 -9.12
N LEU A 361 5.62 -30.97 -8.75
CA LEU A 361 4.41 -30.20 -8.46
C LEU A 361 3.44 -30.21 -9.64
N GLU A 362 3.91 -29.88 -10.85
CA GLU A 362 3.06 -29.87 -12.05
C GLU A 362 2.43 -31.25 -12.35
N GLN A 363 3.17 -32.34 -12.08
CA GLN A 363 2.68 -33.71 -12.25
C GLN A 363 1.57 -34.02 -11.23
N MET A 364 1.79 -33.72 -9.95
CA MET A 364 0.82 -34.00 -8.89
C MET A 364 -0.45 -33.14 -9.03
N GLU A 365 -0.31 -31.88 -9.43
CA GLU A 365 -1.43 -31.00 -9.79
C GLU A 365 -2.23 -31.53 -11.00
N ALA A 366 -1.54 -32.05 -12.02
CA ALA A 366 -2.20 -32.65 -13.18
C ALA A 366 -2.97 -33.92 -12.83
N GLU A 367 -2.45 -34.75 -11.92
CA GLU A 367 -3.12 -35.95 -11.40
C GLU A 367 -4.32 -35.61 -10.51
N ALA A 368 -4.23 -34.54 -9.72
CA ALA A 368 -5.34 -34.02 -8.92
C ALA A 368 -6.41 -33.28 -9.74
N ASN A 369 -6.18 -33.06 -11.04
CA ASN A 369 -7.00 -32.21 -11.91
C ASN A 369 -7.19 -30.78 -11.37
N ASP A 370 -6.15 -30.26 -10.72
CA ASP A 370 -6.15 -28.97 -10.03
C ASP A 370 -4.80 -28.27 -10.25
N ARG A 371 -4.76 -27.38 -11.24
CA ARG A 371 -3.53 -26.83 -11.84
C ARG A 371 -3.27 -25.36 -11.50
N ASP A 372 -4.14 -24.74 -10.72
CA ASP A 372 -4.10 -23.31 -10.43
C ASP A 372 -3.99 -23.05 -8.92
N ASN A 373 -3.15 -23.86 -8.28
CA ASN A 373 -2.97 -23.83 -6.84
C ASN A 373 -1.99 -22.73 -6.41
N GLU A 374 -2.40 -22.00 -5.38
CA GLU A 374 -1.55 -21.03 -4.69
C GLU A 374 -0.56 -21.76 -3.79
N ILE A 375 0.69 -21.29 -3.75
CA ILE A 375 1.75 -21.91 -2.93
C ILE A 375 1.63 -21.34 -1.49
N PRO A 376 1.79 -22.15 -0.41
CA PRO A 376 2.21 -23.55 -0.42
C PRO A 376 1.10 -24.51 -0.86
N VAL A 377 1.49 -25.55 -1.59
CA VAL A 377 0.59 -26.63 -2.04
C VAL A 377 0.93 -27.88 -1.26
N LEU A 378 -0.07 -28.47 -0.59
CA LEU A 378 0.07 -29.66 0.24
C LEU A 378 -0.75 -30.79 -0.39
N PHE A 379 -0.09 -31.90 -0.70
CA PHE A 379 -0.72 -33.14 -1.15
C PHE A 379 -0.65 -34.19 -0.04
N PHE A 380 -1.77 -34.86 0.24
CA PHE A 380 -1.83 -35.93 1.23
C PHE A 380 -3.02 -36.86 0.99
N GLU A 381 -2.75 -38.16 0.85
CA GLU A 381 -3.77 -39.22 0.66
C GLU A 381 -4.91 -38.89 -0.32
N GLY A 382 -4.57 -38.29 -1.47
CA GLY A 382 -5.53 -37.93 -2.52
C GLY A 382 -6.30 -36.63 -2.28
N LYS A 383 -5.93 -35.85 -1.26
CA LYS A 383 -6.44 -34.49 -1.00
C LYS A 383 -5.36 -33.45 -1.34
N VAL A 384 -5.83 -32.24 -1.64
CA VAL A 384 -5.00 -31.06 -1.90
C VAL A 384 -5.47 -29.94 -0.98
N ALA A 385 -4.52 -29.22 -0.38
CA ALA A 385 -4.76 -27.93 0.27
C ALA A 385 -3.74 -26.92 -0.25
N ALA A 386 -4.20 -25.76 -0.72
CA ALA A 386 -3.36 -24.81 -1.46
C ALA A 386 -3.55 -23.37 -0.98
N GLY A 387 -2.44 -22.68 -0.75
CA GLY A 387 -2.41 -21.32 -0.22
C GLY A 387 -2.62 -21.27 1.29
N GLU A 388 -2.25 -20.15 1.89
CA GLU A 388 -2.21 -20.05 3.36
C GLU A 388 -3.59 -20.20 4.02
N ASP A 389 -4.63 -19.60 3.45
CA ASP A 389 -5.97 -19.59 4.05
C ASP A 389 -6.61 -20.97 4.02
N ASP A 390 -6.54 -21.67 2.89
CA ASP A 390 -7.07 -23.02 2.75
C ASP A 390 -6.35 -24.00 3.68
N VAL A 391 -5.01 -23.94 3.71
CA VAL A 391 -4.20 -24.76 4.62
C VAL A 391 -4.57 -24.50 6.07
N LYS A 392 -4.73 -23.24 6.49
CA LYS A 392 -5.11 -22.89 7.87
C LYS A 392 -6.51 -23.36 8.24
N GLN A 393 -7.47 -23.25 7.32
CA GLN A 393 -8.87 -23.56 7.60
C GLN A 393 -9.18 -25.06 7.52
N ASN A 394 -8.57 -25.76 6.56
CA ASN A 394 -9.02 -27.08 6.15
C ASN A 394 -8.04 -28.21 6.49
N LEU A 395 -6.73 -27.95 6.63
CA LEU A 395 -5.75 -29.03 6.83
C LEU A 395 -6.04 -29.84 8.12
N GLU A 396 -6.26 -29.17 9.25
CA GLU A 396 -6.46 -29.83 10.55
C GLU A 396 -7.68 -30.76 10.54
N SER A 397 -8.81 -30.30 10.02
CA SER A 397 -10.04 -31.09 9.97
C SER A 397 -9.92 -32.26 9.00
N GLN A 398 -9.23 -32.07 7.87
CA GLN A 398 -9.02 -33.12 6.89
C GLN A 398 -8.07 -34.22 7.42
N LEU A 399 -7.00 -33.87 8.13
CA LEU A 399 -6.10 -34.84 8.75
C LEU A 399 -6.83 -35.69 9.80
N LEU A 400 -7.66 -35.07 10.65
CA LEU A 400 -8.48 -35.79 11.63
C LEU A 400 -9.53 -36.68 10.95
N SER A 401 -10.10 -36.26 9.83
CA SER A 401 -11.05 -37.10 9.05
C SER A 401 -10.38 -38.34 8.45
N LEU A 402 -9.11 -38.24 8.06
CA LEU A 402 -8.34 -39.37 7.52
C LEU A 402 -7.92 -40.35 8.62
N ARG A 403 -7.92 -39.92 9.88
CA ARG A 403 -7.57 -40.72 11.06
C ARG A 403 -8.61 -40.55 12.17
N PRO A 404 -9.84 -41.07 11.98
CA PRO A 404 -10.93 -40.92 12.95
C PRO A 404 -10.65 -41.61 14.29
N ASP A 405 -9.77 -42.61 14.31
CA ASP A 405 -9.34 -43.35 15.51
C ASP A 405 -8.19 -42.65 16.28
N TYR A 406 -7.77 -41.46 15.85
CA TYR A 406 -6.73 -40.69 16.55
C TYR A 406 -7.19 -40.26 17.95
N SER A 407 -6.43 -40.65 18.98
CA SER A 407 -6.59 -40.15 20.34
C SER A 407 -5.30 -39.53 20.87
N LYS A 408 -5.40 -38.40 21.57
CA LYS A 408 -4.26 -37.76 22.24
C LYS A 408 -3.55 -38.67 23.25
N SER A 409 -4.23 -39.70 23.77
CA SER A 409 -3.64 -40.70 24.68
C SER A 409 -2.59 -41.60 24.00
N ASP A 410 -2.71 -41.79 22.68
CA ASP A 410 -1.86 -42.71 21.91
C ASP A 410 -0.52 -42.07 21.54
N SER A 411 -0.37 -40.76 21.80
CA SER A 411 0.83 -39.97 21.56
C SER A 411 2.03 -40.37 22.43
N ALA A 412 1.82 -41.11 23.53
CA ALA A 412 2.88 -41.54 24.44
C ALA A 412 3.90 -42.50 23.80
N SER A 413 3.51 -43.17 22.70
CA SER A 413 4.35 -44.10 21.93
C SER A 413 5.19 -43.43 20.84
N TYR A 414 4.87 -42.18 20.48
CA TYR A 414 5.64 -41.40 19.53
C TYR A 414 6.64 -40.57 20.32
N SER A 415 7.92 -40.65 19.96
CA SER A 415 8.99 -40.08 20.77
C SER A 415 8.73 -38.59 21.07
N LYS A 416 9.18 -38.13 22.24
CA LYS A 416 9.27 -36.69 22.61
C LYS A 416 10.18 -35.88 21.66
N HIS A 417 10.67 -36.45 20.56
CA HIS A 417 11.49 -35.73 19.60
C HIS A 417 10.58 -34.76 18.87
N SER A 418 10.86 -33.48 19.10
CA SER A 418 10.17 -32.35 18.54
C SER A 418 9.95 -32.52 17.04
N PHE A 419 8.72 -32.33 16.59
CA PHE A 419 8.46 -32.02 15.19
C PHE A 419 9.30 -30.78 14.84
N SER A 420 10.41 -30.99 14.14
CA SER A 420 11.32 -29.94 13.69
C SER A 420 11.37 -29.99 12.16
N ILE A 421 10.75 -29.01 11.53
CA ILE A 421 11.00 -28.69 10.13
C ILE A 421 12.30 -27.88 10.13
N ASN A 422 13.39 -28.44 9.60
CA ASN A 422 14.63 -27.68 9.46
C ASN A 422 14.47 -26.72 8.27
N VAL A 423 14.06 -25.48 8.58
CA VAL A 423 13.84 -24.42 7.60
C VAL A 423 15.11 -23.58 7.38
N ASP A 424 16.15 -23.82 8.18
CA ASP A 424 17.38 -23.01 8.18
C ASP A 424 18.40 -23.51 7.13
N THR A 425 18.22 -24.72 6.59
CA THR A 425 18.93 -25.22 5.40
C THR A 425 18.35 -24.72 4.09
N ILE A 426 17.27 -23.95 4.12
CA ILE A 426 16.61 -23.43 2.92
C ILE A 426 17.39 -22.21 2.44
N ASN A 427 18.14 -22.38 1.35
CA ASN A 427 18.85 -21.29 0.69
C ASN A 427 17.83 -20.27 0.17
N ILE A 428 17.78 -19.09 0.77
CA ILE A 428 17.00 -17.95 0.27
C ILE A 428 17.90 -17.20 -0.72
N PRO A 429 17.66 -17.28 -2.04
CA PRO A 429 18.43 -16.50 -2.99
C PRO A 429 18.16 -15.02 -2.74
N THR A 430 19.21 -14.21 -2.59
CA THR A 430 19.07 -12.76 -2.40
C THR A 430 18.42 -12.14 -3.62
N ASP A 431 17.27 -11.49 -3.39
CA ASP A 431 16.41 -10.87 -4.40
C ASP A 431 17.05 -9.59 -4.94
N SER A 432 18.08 -9.74 -5.77
CA SER A 432 18.52 -8.70 -6.71
C SER A 432 19.43 -9.34 -7.74
N THR A 433 18.89 -9.56 -8.95
CA THR A 433 19.55 -10.07 -10.16
C THR A 433 19.88 -11.56 -10.19
N PHE A 434 19.20 -12.28 -11.10
CA PHE A 434 19.64 -13.59 -11.53
C PHE A 434 20.82 -13.41 -12.48
N SER A 435 21.97 -13.98 -12.13
CA SER A 435 23.15 -14.21 -12.98
C SER A 435 23.45 -13.11 -14.01
N THR A 436 24.41 -12.23 -13.70
CA THR A 436 24.88 -11.15 -14.60
C THR A 436 25.87 -11.61 -15.68
N THR A 437 26.07 -12.93 -15.89
CA THR A 437 27.08 -13.45 -16.83
C THR A 437 26.53 -14.33 -17.95
N GLY A 438 25.21 -14.48 -18.05
CA GLY A 438 24.55 -15.24 -19.13
C GLY A 438 24.64 -14.55 -20.50
N SER A 439 24.84 -15.33 -21.57
CA SER A 439 24.83 -14.83 -22.96
C SER A 439 23.41 -14.58 -23.51
N ARG A 440 22.39 -15.10 -22.82
CA ARG A 440 20.97 -14.97 -23.17
C ARG A 440 20.22 -14.16 -22.12
N GLU A 441 19.51 -13.12 -22.55
CA GLU A 441 18.81 -12.19 -21.66
C GLU A 441 17.29 -12.43 -21.66
N LEU A 442 16.72 -12.50 -20.46
CA LEU A 442 15.30 -12.61 -20.21
C LEU A 442 14.86 -11.45 -19.29
N VAL A 443 13.79 -10.77 -19.67
CA VAL A 443 13.23 -9.66 -18.87
C VAL A 443 11.87 -10.04 -18.35
N PHE A 444 11.68 -9.97 -17.04
CA PHE A 444 10.45 -10.31 -16.34
C PHE A 444 9.85 -9.09 -15.66
N PHE A 445 8.59 -8.77 -15.93
CA PHE A 445 7.84 -7.76 -15.20
C PHE A 445 6.83 -8.41 -14.26
N SER A 446 6.81 -7.92 -13.03
CA SER A 446 5.98 -8.42 -11.92
C SER A 446 5.29 -7.28 -11.17
N THR A 447 4.28 -7.64 -10.38
CA THR A 447 3.55 -6.78 -9.45
C THR A 447 3.54 -7.50 -8.10
N TYR A 448 3.65 -6.79 -6.98
CA TYR A 448 3.52 -7.32 -5.64
C TYR A 448 2.08 -7.77 -5.36
N GLY A 449 1.93 -8.89 -4.63
CA GLY A 449 0.62 -9.45 -4.29
C GLY A 449 -0.11 -10.13 -5.46
N CYS A 450 0.60 -10.46 -6.54
CA CYS A 450 0.10 -11.15 -7.72
C CYS A 450 0.53 -12.63 -7.67
N LYS A 451 -0.43 -13.55 -7.50
CA LYS A 451 -0.18 -14.99 -7.33
C LYS A 451 0.56 -15.59 -8.52
N GLU A 452 0.14 -15.20 -9.72
CA GLU A 452 0.71 -15.63 -10.99
C GLU A 452 2.14 -15.09 -11.16
N CYS A 453 2.43 -13.92 -10.58
CA CYS A 453 3.75 -13.29 -10.62
C CYS A 453 4.74 -14.02 -9.71
N ASP A 454 4.32 -14.42 -8.51
CA ASP A 454 5.17 -15.17 -7.57
C ASP A 454 5.47 -16.59 -8.11
N ARG A 455 4.48 -17.24 -8.73
CA ARG A 455 4.64 -18.53 -9.39
C ARG A 455 5.58 -18.43 -10.60
N ALA A 456 5.38 -17.42 -11.46
CA ALA A 456 6.28 -17.14 -12.59
C ALA A 456 7.71 -16.84 -12.13
N ARG A 457 7.90 -16.11 -11.03
CA ARG A 457 9.22 -15.83 -10.45
C ARG A 457 9.94 -17.10 -10.01
N SER A 458 9.23 -17.98 -9.31
CA SER A 458 9.77 -19.28 -8.84
C SER A 458 10.17 -20.18 -10.02
N LEU A 459 9.32 -20.27 -11.03
CA LEU A 459 9.61 -20.99 -12.27
C LEU A 459 10.86 -20.45 -12.99
N LEU A 460 10.98 -19.12 -13.09
CA LEU A 460 12.13 -18.48 -13.69
C LEU A 460 13.43 -18.75 -12.89
N ARG A 461 13.35 -18.82 -11.55
CA ARG A 461 14.49 -19.26 -10.70
C ARG A 461 14.90 -20.67 -11.05
N ALA A 462 13.93 -21.58 -11.12
CA ALA A 462 14.18 -22.98 -11.42
C ALA A 462 14.87 -23.17 -12.77
N ILE A 463 14.44 -22.43 -13.80
CA ILE A 463 15.07 -22.47 -15.12
C ILE A 463 16.48 -21.86 -15.09
N ALA A 464 16.68 -20.73 -14.40
CA ALA A 464 18.01 -20.12 -14.26
C ALA A 464 19.00 -21.01 -13.51
N SER A 465 18.54 -21.83 -12.56
CA SER A 465 19.39 -22.78 -11.83
C SER A 465 19.91 -23.91 -12.73
N GLU A 466 19.16 -24.29 -13.76
CA GLU A 466 19.55 -25.35 -14.71
C GLU A 466 20.40 -24.83 -15.87
N ASP A 467 20.18 -23.58 -16.31
CA ASP A 467 20.85 -22.99 -17.46
C ASP A 467 21.59 -21.71 -17.06
N SER A 468 22.87 -21.88 -16.71
CA SER A 468 23.78 -20.79 -16.35
C SER A 468 24.05 -19.77 -17.47
N SER A 469 23.57 -20.03 -18.70
CA SER A 469 23.65 -19.09 -19.83
C SER A 469 22.52 -18.05 -19.84
N LEU A 470 21.50 -18.20 -18.99
CA LEU A 470 20.38 -17.26 -18.86
C LEU A 470 20.65 -16.18 -17.80
N SER A 471 20.46 -14.93 -18.19
CA SER A 471 20.43 -13.75 -17.32
C SER A 471 18.98 -13.24 -17.21
N ILE A 472 18.42 -13.20 -15.99
CA ILE A 472 17.02 -12.79 -15.77
C ILE A 472 17.00 -11.44 -15.05
N LYS A 473 16.50 -10.41 -15.74
CA LYS A 473 16.25 -9.08 -15.19
C LYS A 473 14.80 -8.96 -14.75
N VAL A 474 14.58 -8.67 -13.48
CA VAL A 474 13.24 -8.52 -12.90
C VAL A 474 12.94 -7.04 -12.66
N TYR A 475 11.75 -6.61 -13.08
CA TYR A 475 11.24 -5.25 -12.87
C TYR A 475 9.87 -5.32 -12.19
N SER A 476 9.65 -4.43 -11.22
CA SER A 476 8.37 -4.27 -10.52
C SER A 476 7.61 -3.10 -11.15
N ILE A 477 6.35 -3.28 -11.54
CA ILE A 477 5.57 -2.21 -12.20
C ILE A 477 4.98 -1.18 -11.22
N GLU A 478 5.21 -1.36 -9.92
CA GLU A 478 4.97 -0.37 -8.88
C GLU A 478 5.94 0.81 -9.00
N ASP A 479 7.17 0.53 -9.44
CA ASP A 479 8.13 1.57 -9.78
C ASP A 479 7.69 2.28 -11.07
N THR A 480 7.66 3.61 -11.01
CA THR A 480 7.19 4.45 -12.13
C THR A 480 8.11 4.33 -13.35
N ALA A 481 9.42 4.12 -13.13
CA ALA A 481 10.38 3.96 -14.23
C ALA A 481 10.18 2.60 -14.93
N SER A 482 10.01 1.53 -14.17
CA SER A 482 9.73 0.16 -14.62
C SER A 482 8.37 0.03 -15.29
N LYS A 483 7.35 0.75 -14.81
CA LYS A 483 6.04 0.85 -15.48
C LYS A 483 6.13 1.54 -16.84
N THR A 484 6.92 2.61 -16.91
CA THR A 484 7.22 3.31 -18.18
C THR A 484 8.01 2.41 -19.12
N LEU A 485 8.94 1.61 -18.57
CA LEU A 485 9.70 0.63 -19.30
C LEU A 485 8.78 -0.46 -19.87
N LEU A 486 7.87 -1.03 -19.07
CA LEU A 486 6.88 -2.01 -19.54
C LEU A 486 6.00 -1.43 -20.65
N ALA A 487 5.60 -0.15 -20.56
CA ALA A 487 4.87 0.52 -21.64
C ALA A 487 5.67 0.54 -22.96
N ALA A 488 6.99 0.79 -22.88
CA ALA A 488 7.87 0.76 -24.04
C ALA A 488 8.03 -0.66 -24.61
N PHE A 489 8.17 -1.68 -23.75
CA PHE A 489 8.16 -3.10 -24.16
C PHE A 489 6.83 -3.47 -24.86
N ASN A 490 5.69 -3.09 -24.30
CA ASN A 490 4.38 -3.36 -24.91
C ASN A 490 4.27 -2.79 -26.34
N GLU A 491 4.88 -1.64 -26.60
CA GLU A 491 4.90 -1.04 -27.93
C GLU A 491 5.93 -1.72 -28.84
N ALA A 492 7.15 -1.95 -28.36
CA ALA A 492 8.22 -2.60 -29.13
C ALA A 492 7.82 -4.02 -29.61
N TYR A 493 7.13 -4.78 -28.76
CA TYR A 493 6.65 -6.13 -29.06
C TYR A 493 5.23 -6.15 -29.65
N SER A 494 4.66 -4.99 -29.97
CA SER A 494 3.31 -4.86 -30.57
C SER A 494 2.22 -5.60 -29.79
N ILE A 495 2.29 -5.56 -28.46
CA ILE A 495 1.32 -6.21 -27.58
C ILE A 495 -0.07 -5.55 -27.78
N PRO A 496 -1.15 -6.34 -27.95
CA PRO A 496 -2.51 -5.84 -28.10
C PRO A 496 -2.90 -4.85 -27.01
N LYS A 497 -3.61 -3.77 -27.35
CA LYS A 497 -3.92 -2.66 -26.43
C LYS A 497 -4.66 -3.10 -25.15
N ASP A 498 -5.49 -4.12 -25.27
CA ASP A 498 -6.27 -4.75 -24.19
C ASP A 498 -5.39 -5.57 -23.21
N LYS A 499 -4.17 -5.92 -23.61
CA LYS A 499 -3.23 -6.71 -22.80
C LYS A 499 -1.99 -5.95 -22.35
N ARG A 500 -1.97 -4.61 -22.52
CA ARG A 500 -0.83 -3.76 -22.13
C ARG A 500 -0.84 -3.47 -20.64
N LEU A 501 0.35 -3.27 -20.08
CA LEU A 501 0.60 -3.00 -18.65
C LEU A 501 0.06 -4.07 -17.70
N LEU A 502 -0.12 -5.30 -18.21
CA LEU A 502 -0.47 -6.46 -17.42
C LEU A 502 0.81 -7.22 -17.02
N THR A 503 0.76 -7.81 -15.84
CA THR A 503 1.77 -8.72 -15.31
C THR A 503 1.07 -10.01 -14.86
N PRO A 504 1.76 -11.16 -14.82
CA PRO A 504 3.16 -11.36 -15.17
C PRO A 504 3.42 -11.35 -16.68
N VAL A 505 4.58 -10.84 -17.10
CA VAL A 505 5.06 -10.93 -18.49
C VAL A 505 6.56 -11.16 -18.56
N VAL A 506 6.95 -12.08 -19.43
CA VAL A 506 8.34 -12.49 -19.69
C VAL A 506 8.68 -12.20 -21.15
N PHE A 507 9.82 -11.55 -21.37
CA PHE A 507 10.37 -11.24 -22.69
C PHE A 507 11.70 -11.98 -22.89
N VAL A 508 11.89 -12.59 -24.06
CA VAL A 508 13.13 -13.28 -24.47
C VAL A 508 13.38 -12.96 -25.93
N GLY A 509 14.51 -12.35 -26.26
CA GLY A 509 14.81 -11.95 -27.65
C GLY A 509 13.68 -11.09 -28.24
N LYS A 510 13.05 -11.54 -29.33
CA LYS A 510 11.89 -10.90 -29.98
C LYS A 510 10.53 -11.48 -29.57
N GLY A 511 10.51 -12.50 -28.70
CA GLY A 511 9.29 -13.15 -28.22
C GLY A 511 8.91 -12.77 -26.79
N TYR A 512 7.66 -13.09 -26.41
CA TYR A 512 7.13 -12.85 -25.07
C TYR A 512 6.10 -13.91 -24.64
N LEU A 513 5.91 -14.06 -23.33
CA LEU A 513 4.84 -14.87 -22.69
C LEU A 513 4.16 -14.03 -21.61
N MET A 514 2.84 -14.16 -21.47
CA MET A 514 2.03 -13.43 -20.48
C MET A 514 1.07 -14.35 -19.74
N GLY A 515 0.78 -14.04 -18.47
CA GLY A 515 -0.19 -14.76 -17.62
C GLY A 515 0.04 -16.27 -17.62
N ASP A 516 -1.03 -17.05 -17.78
CA ASP A 516 -1.05 -18.52 -17.85
C ASP A 516 -0.23 -19.10 -19.03
N GLY A 517 0.21 -18.24 -19.95
CA GLY A 517 1.17 -18.60 -20.99
C GLY A 517 2.58 -18.89 -20.46
N ILE A 518 2.90 -18.48 -19.24
CA ILE A 518 4.21 -18.65 -18.61
C ILE A 518 4.27 -20.04 -17.97
N SER A 519 4.98 -20.96 -18.62
CA SER A 519 5.19 -22.35 -18.15
C SER A 519 6.58 -22.83 -18.54
N GLN A 520 7.09 -23.86 -17.85
CA GLN A 520 8.46 -24.33 -18.06
C GLN A 520 8.73 -24.75 -19.50
N THR A 521 7.81 -25.51 -20.09
CA THR A 521 7.88 -25.96 -21.48
C THR A 521 7.87 -24.80 -22.48
N LYS A 522 6.99 -23.82 -22.28
CA LYS A 522 6.89 -22.66 -23.18
C LYS A 522 8.08 -21.72 -23.05
N ILE A 523 8.60 -21.48 -21.85
CA ILE A 523 9.81 -20.67 -21.65
C ILE A 523 11.02 -21.37 -22.28
N LYS A 524 11.23 -22.67 -22.03
CA LYS A 524 12.33 -23.43 -22.64
C LYS A 524 12.22 -23.46 -24.17
N ALA A 525 11.02 -23.61 -24.71
CA ALA A 525 10.78 -23.52 -26.16
C ALA A 525 11.10 -22.14 -26.72
N LEU A 526 10.68 -21.07 -26.04
CA LEU A 526 10.93 -19.69 -26.43
C LEU A 526 12.43 -19.34 -26.41
N VAL A 527 13.13 -19.71 -25.33
CA VAL A 527 14.58 -19.55 -25.19
C VAL A 527 15.33 -20.29 -26.31
N LYS A 528 14.85 -21.47 -26.73
CA LYS A 528 15.46 -22.25 -27.80
C LYS A 528 15.18 -21.69 -29.20
N SER A 529 14.01 -21.07 -29.42
CA SER A 529 13.62 -20.54 -30.73
C SER A 529 14.30 -19.21 -31.08
N GLU A 530 14.65 -18.42 -30.07
CA GLU A 530 15.23 -17.08 -30.27
C GLU A 530 16.74 -17.15 -30.58
N ARG A 531 17.12 -16.70 -31.78
CA ARG A 531 18.52 -16.76 -32.25
C ARG A 531 19.39 -15.59 -31.77
N GLU A 532 18.81 -14.40 -31.62
CA GLU A 532 19.53 -13.17 -31.25
C GLU A 532 19.81 -13.05 -29.74
N ASN A 533 19.05 -13.78 -28.90
CA ASN A 533 19.27 -13.94 -27.45
C ASN A 533 19.48 -12.66 -26.62
N LYS A 534 19.19 -11.49 -27.20
CA LYS A 534 19.36 -10.18 -26.57
C LYS A 534 18.11 -9.34 -26.79
N ILE A 535 17.73 -8.61 -25.75
CA ILE A 535 16.61 -7.69 -25.80
C ILE A 535 17.01 -6.45 -26.63
N PRO A 536 16.15 -5.93 -27.52
CA PRO A 536 16.44 -4.76 -28.35
C PRO A 536 16.33 -3.45 -27.54
N TRP A 537 17.23 -3.27 -26.57
CA TRP A 537 17.23 -2.15 -25.63
C TRP A 537 17.21 -0.78 -26.30
N GLU A 538 17.94 -0.58 -27.41
CA GLU A 538 17.95 0.69 -28.13
C GLU A 538 16.55 1.09 -28.63
N THR A 539 15.78 0.13 -29.14
CA THR A 539 14.40 0.39 -29.59
C THR A 539 13.49 0.67 -28.40
N ILE A 540 13.61 -0.11 -27.33
CA ILE A 540 12.81 0.06 -26.11
C ILE A 540 13.09 1.42 -25.46
N ASP A 541 14.35 1.82 -25.36
CA ASP A 541 14.78 3.08 -24.74
C ASP A 541 14.28 4.29 -25.53
N SER A 542 14.30 4.20 -26.87
CA SER A 542 13.72 5.23 -27.75
C SER A 542 12.20 5.40 -27.56
N LEU A 543 11.50 4.35 -27.11
CA LEU A 543 10.04 4.33 -26.92
C LEU A 543 9.60 4.72 -25.50
N ARG A 544 10.51 4.82 -24.52
CA ARG A 544 10.17 5.22 -23.14
C ARG A 544 9.41 6.54 -23.05
N GLY A 545 9.78 7.53 -23.88
CA GLY A 545 9.09 8.83 -23.96
C GLY A 545 7.62 8.71 -24.39
N LYS A 546 7.35 7.90 -25.41
CA LYS A 546 5.98 7.60 -25.89
C LYS A 546 5.19 6.76 -24.90
N GLY A 547 5.85 5.83 -24.21
CA GLY A 547 5.25 5.03 -23.13
C GLY A 547 4.68 5.89 -22.01
N LYS A 548 5.41 6.95 -21.60
CA LYS A 548 4.94 7.93 -20.61
C LYS A 548 3.68 8.68 -21.06
N GLU A 549 3.63 9.14 -22.31
CA GLU A 549 2.47 9.82 -22.87
C GLU A 549 1.24 8.91 -22.99
N GLN A 550 1.44 7.64 -23.35
CA GLN A 550 0.37 6.67 -23.46
C GLN A 550 -0.23 6.30 -22.09
N ILE A 551 0.61 6.12 -21.07
CA ILE A 551 0.16 5.95 -19.67
C ILE A 551 -0.68 7.17 -19.26
N ILE A 552 -0.18 8.38 -19.51
CA ILE A 552 -0.89 9.63 -19.17
C ILE A 552 -2.23 9.73 -19.92
N LYS A 553 -2.29 9.32 -21.20
CA LYS A 553 -3.49 9.38 -22.03
C LYS A 553 -4.55 8.37 -21.58
N GLN A 554 -4.16 7.11 -21.35
CA GLN A 554 -5.05 6.04 -20.91
C GLN A 554 -5.56 6.29 -19.48
N PHE A 555 -4.74 6.89 -18.60
CA PHE A 555 -5.16 7.32 -17.25
C PHE A 555 -6.06 8.57 -17.24
N LYS A 556 -5.92 9.49 -18.21
CA LYS A 556 -6.75 10.71 -18.31
C LYS A 556 -8.12 10.44 -18.93
N GLU A 557 -8.20 9.59 -19.94
CA GLU A 557 -9.46 9.28 -20.65
C GLU A 557 -10.47 8.53 -19.77
N PHE A 558 -10.01 7.70 -18.83
CA PHE A 558 -10.89 6.91 -17.95
C PHE A 558 -11.43 7.66 -16.72
N ARG A 559 -10.81 8.77 -16.28
CA ARG A 559 -11.13 9.43 -14.99
C ARG A 559 -12.07 10.64 -15.10
N ILE A 560 -12.12 11.30 -16.26
CA ILE A 560 -12.87 12.55 -16.45
C ILE A 560 -14.33 12.28 -16.82
N LEU A 561 -14.57 11.24 -17.63
CA LEU A 561 -15.89 10.91 -18.16
C LEU A 561 -16.94 10.61 -17.07
N PRO A 562 -16.62 9.87 -15.98
CA PRO A 562 -17.57 9.66 -14.89
C PRO A 562 -17.98 10.96 -14.19
N ILE A 563 -17.05 11.92 -14.06
CA ILE A 563 -17.30 13.20 -13.38
C ILE A 563 -18.22 14.10 -14.22
N ILE A 564 -17.96 14.19 -15.52
CA ILE A 564 -18.83 14.92 -16.46
C ILE A 564 -20.21 14.26 -16.51
N GLY A 565 -20.26 12.93 -16.59
CA GLY A 565 -21.50 12.16 -16.60
C GLY A 565 -22.33 12.40 -15.35
N ALA A 566 -21.70 12.31 -14.16
CA ALA A 566 -22.36 12.55 -12.89
C ALA A 566 -22.89 13.99 -12.79
N GLY A 567 -22.13 15.00 -13.23
CA GLY A 567 -22.58 16.39 -13.25
C GLY A 567 -23.77 16.60 -14.17
N LEU A 568 -23.74 16.05 -15.40
CA LEU A 568 -24.86 16.16 -16.35
C LEU A 568 -26.13 15.45 -15.85
N ILE A 569 -25.98 14.25 -15.28
CA ILE A 569 -27.10 13.49 -14.70
C ILE A 569 -27.75 14.31 -13.57
N ASP A 570 -26.93 14.92 -12.73
CA ASP A 570 -27.40 15.70 -11.59
C ASP A 570 -28.08 17.02 -12.03
N GLY A 571 -27.55 17.66 -13.07
CA GLY A 571 -28.15 18.85 -13.68
C GLY A 571 -29.50 18.59 -14.36
N ILE A 572 -29.84 17.33 -14.65
CA ILE A 572 -31.11 16.91 -15.26
C ILE A 572 -32.14 16.48 -14.19
N ASN A 573 -31.83 16.66 -12.89
CA ASN A 573 -32.68 16.23 -11.79
C ASN A 573 -34.11 16.85 -11.86
N PRO A 574 -35.18 16.07 -11.60
CA PRO A 574 -36.56 16.58 -11.50
C PRO A 574 -36.75 17.82 -10.63
N CYS A 575 -35.94 17.98 -9.58
CA CYS A 575 -35.98 19.16 -8.70
C CYS A 575 -35.48 20.42 -9.43
N ALA A 576 -34.35 20.31 -10.13
CA ALA A 576 -33.77 21.41 -10.90
C ALA A 576 -34.66 21.85 -12.07
N PHE A 577 -35.37 20.90 -12.70
CA PHE A 577 -36.38 21.26 -13.70
C PHE A 577 -37.60 21.96 -13.09
N ALA A 578 -38.09 21.49 -11.94
CA ALA A 578 -39.24 22.11 -11.29
C ALA A 578 -38.95 23.54 -10.84
N THR A 579 -37.76 23.80 -10.29
CA THR A 579 -37.31 25.14 -9.87
C THR A 579 -37.14 26.06 -11.06
N LEU A 580 -36.53 25.56 -12.13
CA LEU A 580 -36.35 26.28 -13.39
C LEU A 580 -37.67 26.67 -14.04
N ILE A 581 -38.62 25.74 -14.14
CA ILE A 581 -39.95 26.02 -14.69
C ILE A 581 -40.66 27.05 -13.82
N PHE A 582 -40.61 26.89 -12.50
CA PHE A 582 -41.18 27.86 -11.57
C PHE A 582 -40.57 29.25 -11.79
N PHE A 583 -39.25 29.34 -11.94
CA PHE A 583 -38.54 30.59 -12.16
C PHE A 583 -38.88 31.22 -13.51
N ILE A 584 -38.97 30.43 -14.58
CA ILE A 584 -39.40 30.90 -15.91
C ILE A 584 -40.85 31.39 -15.87
N THR A 585 -41.75 30.64 -15.22
CA THR A 585 -43.15 31.05 -14.98
C THR A 585 -43.21 32.36 -14.20
N TYR A 586 -42.38 32.51 -13.16
CA TYR A 586 -42.27 33.73 -12.39
C TYR A 586 -41.83 34.92 -13.27
N LEU A 587 -40.78 34.77 -14.08
CA LEU A 587 -40.32 35.82 -15.00
C LEU A 587 -41.34 36.15 -16.10
N SER A 588 -42.05 35.15 -16.61
CA SER A 588 -43.13 35.28 -17.59
C SER A 588 -44.32 36.08 -17.03
N VAL A 589 -44.74 35.75 -15.79
CA VAL A 589 -45.82 36.43 -15.07
C VAL A 589 -45.46 37.88 -14.72
N LEU A 590 -44.18 38.16 -14.46
CA LEU A 590 -43.67 39.52 -14.24
C LEU A 590 -43.55 40.36 -15.53
N GLY A 591 -43.90 39.80 -16.68
CA GLY A 591 -43.86 40.50 -17.96
C GLY A 591 -42.44 40.76 -18.49
N VAL A 592 -41.45 39.97 -18.06
CA VAL A 592 -40.08 40.10 -18.56
C VAL A 592 -40.05 39.68 -20.03
N ASP A 593 -39.63 40.59 -20.92
CA ASP A 593 -39.48 40.29 -22.34
C ASP A 593 -38.60 39.06 -22.55
N ARG A 594 -38.98 38.16 -23.45
CA ARG A 594 -38.22 36.94 -23.78
C ARG A 594 -36.76 37.21 -24.16
N ARG A 595 -36.46 38.39 -24.71
CA ARG A 595 -35.10 38.83 -25.04
C ARG A 595 -34.29 39.22 -23.80
N LYS A 596 -34.95 39.69 -22.74
CA LYS A 596 -34.35 40.11 -21.47
C LYS A 596 -34.21 38.98 -20.46
N VAL A 597 -34.90 37.86 -20.66
CA VAL A 597 -34.81 36.67 -19.78
C VAL A 597 -33.37 36.19 -19.61
N ILE A 598 -32.53 36.23 -20.65
CA ILE A 598 -31.14 35.76 -20.56
C ILE A 598 -30.29 36.61 -19.59
N TRP A 599 -30.57 37.91 -19.52
CA TRP A 599 -29.87 38.83 -18.62
C TRP A 599 -30.23 38.61 -17.15
N VAL A 600 -31.43 38.09 -16.88
CA VAL A 600 -31.86 37.67 -15.54
C VAL A 600 -31.41 36.23 -15.22
N ALA A 601 -31.29 35.38 -16.25
CA ALA A 601 -30.82 34.00 -16.12
C ALA A 601 -29.34 33.90 -15.77
N ILE A 602 -28.47 34.78 -16.30
CA ILE A 602 -27.02 34.73 -16.01
C ILE A 602 -26.72 34.86 -14.50
N PRO A 603 -27.20 35.88 -13.77
CA PRO A 603 -27.01 35.96 -12.32
C PRO A 603 -27.58 34.77 -11.55
N PHE A 604 -28.70 34.21 -12.01
CA PHE A 604 -29.28 32.99 -11.43
C PHE A 604 -28.34 31.79 -11.60
N ILE A 605 -27.87 31.52 -12.82
CA ILE A 605 -26.96 30.40 -13.13
C ILE A 605 -25.64 30.54 -12.38
N VAL A 606 -25.07 31.76 -12.33
CA VAL A 606 -23.84 32.04 -11.58
C VAL A 606 -24.04 31.80 -10.09
N SER A 607 -25.17 32.25 -9.52
CA SER A 607 -25.51 31.99 -8.13
C SER A 607 -25.62 30.49 -7.85
N VAL A 608 -26.26 29.73 -8.75
CA VAL A 608 -26.38 28.26 -8.64
C VAL A 608 -25.01 27.58 -8.66
N PHE A 609 -24.15 27.95 -9.63
CA PHE A 609 -22.80 27.44 -9.75
C PHE A 609 -21.96 27.72 -8.50
N LEU A 610 -21.92 28.98 -8.05
CA LEU A 610 -21.11 29.38 -6.89
C LEU A 610 -21.60 28.71 -5.61
N THR A 611 -22.92 28.62 -5.43
CA THR A 611 -23.51 28.00 -4.24
C THR A 611 -23.15 26.52 -4.18
N TYR A 612 -23.34 25.77 -5.27
CA TYR A 612 -22.92 24.36 -5.33
C TYR A 612 -21.42 24.19 -5.16
N PHE A 613 -20.63 25.02 -5.83
CA PHE A 613 -19.18 24.95 -5.74
C PHE A 613 -18.68 25.15 -4.31
N ILE A 614 -19.19 26.16 -3.60
CA ILE A 614 -18.86 26.42 -2.19
C ILE A 614 -19.31 25.26 -1.30
N LEU A 615 -20.53 24.76 -1.49
CA LEU A 615 -21.04 23.60 -0.74
C LEU A 615 -20.18 22.35 -0.98
N GLY A 616 -19.69 22.15 -2.21
CA GLY A 616 -18.76 21.09 -2.56
C GLY A 616 -17.40 21.21 -1.89
N LEU A 617 -16.85 22.43 -1.81
CA LEU A 617 -15.60 22.68 -1.09
C LEU A 617 -15.76 22.40 0.42
N ILE A 618 -16.86 22.86 1.01
CA ILE A 618 -17.18 22.59 2.43
C ILE A 618 -17.35 21.07 2.64
N ALA A 619 -18.11 20.39 1.79
CA ALA A 619 -18.33 18.96 1.89
C ALA A 619 -17.04 18.15 1.68
N TYR A 620 -16.17 18.57 0.77
CA TYR A 620 -14.87 17.94 0.52
C TYR A 620 -13.95 18.02 1.75
N GLU A 621 -13.84 19.21 2.37
CA GLU A 621 -13.06 19.39 3.60
C GLU A 621 -13.66 18.60 4.78
N LEU A 622 -15.00 18.54 4.89
CA LEU A 622 -15.66 17.73 5.92
C LEU A 622 -15.50 16.22 5.68
N LEU A 623 -15.54 15.76 4.43
CA LEU A 623 -15.34 14.35 4.08
C LEU A 623 -13.92 13.90 4.41
N ALA A 624 -12.90 14.75 4.23
CA ALA A 624 -11.53 14.46 4.63
C ALA A 624 -11.39 14.17 6.14
N ILE A 625 -12.28 14.75 6.96
CA ILE A 625 -12.35 14.53 8.41
C ILE A 625 -13.17 13.26 8.74
N LEU A 626 -14.26 13.01 8.02
CA LEU A 626 -15.19 11.91 8.29
C LEU A 626 -14.70 10.53 7.82
N THR A 627 -13.82 10.46 6.81
CA THR A 627 -13.20 9.20 6.36
C THR A 627 -12.32 8.54 7.43
N VAL A 628 -11.96 9.28 8.49
CA VAL A 628 -11.27 8.78 9.69
C VAL A 628 -12.19 7.92 10.57
N LEU A 629 -13.51 8.10 10.50
CA LEU A 629 -14.49 7.38 11.32
C LEU A 629 -15.27 6.36 10.48
N ARG A 630 -14.70 5.15 10.31
CA ARG A 630 -15.30 4.04 9.52
C ARG A 630 -16.76 3.75 9.90
N TRP A 631 -17.13 3.87 11.18
CA TRP A 631 -18.50 3.63 11.65
C TRP A 631 -19.47 4.75 11.25
N VAL A 632 -19.02 6.01 11.22
CA VAL A 632 -19.86 7.16 10.82
C VAL A 632 -20.15 7.09 9.34
N SER A 633 -19.16 6.77 8.51
CA SER A 633 -19.37 6.54 7.08
C SER A 633 -20.40 5.42 6.86
N ARG A 634 -20.24 4.25 7.48
CA ARG A 634 -21.22 3.15 7.40
C ARG A 634 -22.62 3.56 7.85
N ALA A 635 -22.73 4.34 8.94
CA ALA A 635 -24.00 4.84 9.43
C ALA A 635 -24.67 5.82 8.44
N ILE A 636 -23.89 6.72 7.82
CA ILE A 636 -24.38 7.66 6.79
C ILE A 636 -24.84 6.89 5.55
N PHE A 637 -24.06 5.90 5.09
CA PHE A 637 -24.43 5.08 3.94
C PHE A 637 -25.70 4.26 4.21
N ALA A 638 -25.80 3.62 5.39
CA ALA A 638 -27.00 2.89 5.81
C ALA A 638 -28.22 3.82 5.91
N PHE A 639 -28.06 4.99 6.51
CA PHE A 639 -29.12 6.00 6.59
C PHE A 639 -29.56 6.45 5.19
N THR A 640 -28.62 6.69 4.28
CA THR A 640 -28.91 7.11 2.90
C THR A 640 -29.68 6.05 2.13
N VAL A 641 -29.32 4.76 2.29
CA VAL A 641 -30.07 3.64 1.70
C VAL A 641 -31.51 3.61 2.22
N VAL A 642 -31.70 3.71 3.54
CA VAL A 642 -33.04 3.75 4.15
C VAL A 642 -33.84 4.96 3.65
N PHE A 643 -33.22 6.13 3.61
CA PHE A 643 -33.83 7.37 3.14
C PHE A 643 -34.28 7.26 1.67
N LEU A 644 -33.44 6.70 0.80
CA LEU A 644 -33.75 6.44 -0.60
C LEU A 644 -34.94 5.50 -0.78
N ILE A 645 -35.00 4.42 0.01
CA ILE A 645 -36.13 3.48 0.00
C ILE A 645 -37.43 4.17 0.42
N VAL A 646 -37.37 5.03 1.44
CA VAL A 646 -38.53 5.81 1.89
C VAL A 646 -39.00 6.80 0.80
N LEU A 647 -38.08 7.49 0.13
CA LEU A 647 -38.42 8.38 -0.98
C LEU A 647 -38.97 7.64 -2.20
N ALA A 648 -38.44 6.45 -2.50
CA ALA A 648 -38.97 5.58 -3.55
C ALA A 648 -40.42 5.17 -3.25
N PHE A 649 -40.69 4.76 -2.00
CA PHE A 649 -42.04 4.41 -1.55
C PHE A 649 -43.02 5.58 -1.70
N PHE A 650 -42.67 6.77 -1.21
CA PHE A 650 -43.54 7.95 -1.35
C PHE A 650 -43.72 8.39 -2.81
N SER A 651 -42.69 8.26 -3.65
CA SER A 651 -42.79 8.56 -5.08
C SER A 651 -43.73 7.59 -5.80
N PHE A 652 -43.67 6.30 -5.46
CA PHE A 652 -44.58 5.29 -5.98
C PHE A 652 -46.03 5.49 -5.49
N ARG A 653 -46.20 5.86 -4.21
CA ARG A 653 -47.51 6.24 -3.65
C ARG A 653 -48.11 7.44 -4.38
N ASP A 654 -47.30 8.48 -4.59
CA ASP A 654 -47.70 9.68 -5.31
C ASP A 654 -48.09 9.37 -6.77
N TYR A 655 -47.37 8.47 -7.46
CA TYR A 655 -47.76 7.96 -8.78
C TYR A 655 -49.15 7.32 -8.77
N TRP A 656 -49.41 6.47 -7.77
CA TRP A 656 -50.67 5.75 -7.67
C TRP A 656 -51.84 6.69 -7.30
N LEU A 657 -51.61 7.68 -6.44
CA LEU A 657 -52.57 8.74 -6.12
C LEU A 657 -52.90 9.58 -7.36
N LEU A 658 -51.90 9.90 -8.19
CA LEU A 658 -52.11 10.59 -9.48
C LEU A 658 -52.97 9.74 -10.43
N LYS A 659 -52.72 8.42 -10.51
CA LYS A 659 -53.53 7.51 -11.34
C LYS A 659 -55.00 7.43 -10.90
N ARG A 660 -55.28 7.68 -9.62
CA ARG A 660 -56.64 7.74 -9.04
C ARG A 660 -57.28 9.13 -9.07
N GLY A 661 -56.64 10.12 -9.69
CA GLY A 661 -57.14 11.50 -9.75
C GLY A 661 -57.04 12.27 -8.42
N GLN A 662 -56.30 11.76 -7.44
CA GLN A 662 -56.16 12.35 -6.09
C GLN A 662 -54.83 13.09 -5.92
N GLY A 663 -54.42 13.86 -6.92
CA GLY A 663 -53.13 14.58 -6.93
C GLY A 663 -52.94 15.56 -5.77
N ASP A 664 -54.02 16.10 -5.20
CA ASP A 664 -53.93 17.03 -4.07
C ASP A 664 -53.46 16.37 -2.77
N LYS A 665 -53.55 15.03 -2.66
CA LYS A 665 -53.09 14.27 -1.48
C LYS A 665 -51.64 13.79 -1.59
N MET A 666 -50.91 14.22 -2.62
CA MET A 666 -49.51 13.87 -2.79
C MET A 666 -48.64 14.35 -1.62
N THR A 667 -47.69 13.50 -1.26
CA THR A 667 -46.78 13.67 -0.12
C THR A 667 -45.63 14.58 -0.47
N LEU A 668 -45.02 14.33 -1.63
CA LEU A 668 -43.87 15.06 -2.12
C LEU A 668 -44.36 16.19 -3.02
N LYS A 669 -45.11 17.13 -2.43
CA LYS A 669 -45.55 18.39 -3.06
C LYS A 669 -45.06 19.59 -2.24
N MET A 670 -44.91 20.74 -2.90
CA MET A 670 -44.51 21.97 -2.23
C MET A 670 -45.55 22.41 -1.18
N PRO A 671 -45.15 22.78 0.05
CA PRO A 671 -46.09 23.21 1.09
C PRO A 671 -46.94 24.41 0.67
N ASP A 672 -48.25 24.35 0.95
CA ASP A 672 -49.21 25.38 0.50
C ASP A 672 -48.90 26.78 1.07
N ARG A 673 -48.25 26.86 2.24
CA ARG A 673 -47.79 28.13 2.83
C ARG A 673 -46.75 28.82 1.95
N ILE A 674 -45.82 28.06 1.37
CA ILE A 674 -44.74 28.58 0.52
C ILE A 674 -45.34 29.02 -0.82
N ARG A 675 -46.18 28.18 -1.43
CA ARG A 675 -46.94 28.51 -2.64
C ARG A 675 -47.76 29.79 -2.51
N LYS A 676 -48.48 29.97 -1.39
CA LYS A 676 -49.28 31.18 -1.13
C LYS A 676 -48.41 32.43 -0.92
N ARG A 677 -47.25 32.29 -0.28
CA ARG A 677 -46.31 33.40 -0.06
C ARG A 677 -45.67 33.88 -1.36
N MET A 678 -45.38 32.96 -2.27
CA MET A 678 -44.91 33.26 -3.62
C MET A 678 -45.98 34.01 -4.42
N ASN A 679 -47.25 33.58 -4.37
CA ASN A 679 -48.36 34.28 -5.03
C ASN A 679 -48.60 35.70 -4.49
N LYS A 680 -48.22 35.99 -3.24
CA LYS A 680 -48.31 37.34 -2.66
C LYS A 680 -47.21 38.25 -3.20
N MET A 681 -45.97 37.77 -3.30
CA MET A 681 -44.85 38.53 -3.87
C MET A 681 -45.02 38.80 -5.38
N ILE A 682 -45.82 37.99 -6.08
CA ILE A 682 -46.14 38.17 -7.51
C ILE A 682 -46.98 39.44 -7.79
N ARG A 683 -47.70 39.99 -6.81
CA ARG A 683 -48.60 41.14 -7.02
C ARG A 683 -47.93 42.50 -6.88
N GLU A 684 -46.72 42.58 -6.34
CA GLU A 684 -46.02 43.85 -6.09
C GLU A 684 -44.99 44.09 -7.22
N ARG A 685 -45.10 45.22 -7.94
CA ARG A 685 -44.25 45.54 -9.11
C ARG A 685 -42.81 45.84 -8.69
N THR A 686 -41.87 44.95 -9.01
CA THR A 686 -40.43 45.12 -8.80
C THR A 686 -39.70 45.74 -10.02
N THR A 687 -38.65 46.52 -9.76
CA THR A 687 -37.78 47.18 -10.75
C THR A 687 -36.72 46.23 -11.32
N LEU A 688 -36.04 46.60 -12.41
CA LEU A 688 -35.00 45.78 -13.07
C LEU A 688 -33.85 45.36 -12.13
N GLY A 689 -33.40 46.25 -11.25
CA GLY A 689 -32.40 45.92 -10.22
C GLY A 689 -32.92 44.92 -9.18
N GLY A 690 -34.22 44.99 -8.86
CA GLY A 690 -34.89 44.00 -8.03
C GLY A 690 -34.94 42.60 -8.67
N PHE A 691 -35.02 42.52 -10.00
CA PHE A 691 -34.98 41.23 -10.71
C PHE A 691 -33.60 40.57 -10.67
N LEU A 692 -32.50 41.35 -10.74
CA LEU A 692 -31.14 40.80 -10.66
C LEU A 692 -30.84 40.26 -9.26
N ILE A 693 -31.18 41.03 -8.22
CA ILE A 693 -31.03 40.60 -6.82
C ILE A 693 -31.95 39.41 -6.54
N GLY A 694 -33.20 39.46 -7.00
CA GLY A 694 -34.15 38.38 -6.88
C GLY A 694 -33.66 37.08 -7.55
N ALA A 695 -33.02 37.17 -8.72
CA ALA A 695 -32.44 36.03 -9.41
C ALA A 695 -31.28 35.39 -8.63
N VAL A 696 -30.38 36.20 -8.06
CA VAL A 696 -29.26 35.68 -7.24
C VAL A 696 -29.77 34.99 -5.98
N VAL A 697 -30.69 35.64 -5.25
CA VAL A 697 -31.28 35.10 -4.02
C VAL A 697 -32.06 33.82 -4.31
N THR A 698 -32.85 33.82 -5.40
CA THR A 698 -33.60 32.63 -5.82
C THR A 698 -32.64 31.50 -6.19
N GLY A 699 -31.58 31.78 -6.95
CA GLY A 699 -30.56 30.79 -7.31
C GLY A 699 -29.91 30.13 -6.09
N PHE A 700 -29.53 30.93 -5.09
CA PHE A 700 -28.94 30.43 -3.84
C PHE A 700 -29.87 29.47 -3.11
N PHE A 701 -31.13 29.87 -2.87
CA PHE A 701 -32.09 29.02 -2.17
C PHE A 701 -32.44 27.77 -2.98
N VAL A 702 -32.61 27.92 -4.29
CA VAL A 702 -32.85 26.80 -5.19
C VAL A 702 -31.73 25.77 -5.07
N SER A 703 -30.47 26.19 -5.10
CA SER A 703 -29.34 25.27 -4.91
C SER A 703 -29.31 24.59 -3.55
N LEU A 704 -29.69 25.28 -2.47
CA LEU A 704 -29.81 24.65 -1.15
C LEU A 704 -30.88 23.55 -1.11
N PHE A 705 -32.01 23.77 -1.78
CA PHE A 705 -33.07 22.76 -1.87
C PHE A 705 -32.71 21.61 -2.83
N GLU A 706 -31.98 21.92 -3.90
CA GLU A 706 -31.49 20.91 -4.85
C GLU A 706 -30.48 19.97 -4.18
N LEU A 707 -29.58 20.48 -3.32
CA LEU A 707 -28.58 19.68 -2.61
C LEU A 707 -29.19 18.48 -1.86
N VAL A 708 -30.40 18.64 -1.30
CA VAL A 708 -31.11 17.56 -0.58
C VAL A 708 -31.42 16.38 -1.50
N CYS A 709 -31.72 16.67 -2.76
CA CYS A 709 -32.13 15.68 -3.76
C CYS A 709 -30.95 15.21 -4.62
N THR A 710 -29.99 16.09 -4.89
CA THR A 710 -28.81 15.84 -5.72
C THR A 710 -27.62 15.28 -4.93
N GLY A 711 -27.64 15.43 -3.60
CA GLY A 711 -26.60 14.94 -2.69
C GLY A 711 -26.27 13.46 -2.89
N GLN A 712 -27.22 12.70 -3.43
CA GLN A 712 -27.10 11.29 -3.79
C GLN A 712 -26.10 11.02 -4.92
N VAL A 713 -25.96 11.94 -5.87
CA VAL A 713 -24.98 11.85 -6.98
C VAL A 713 -23.76 12.70 -6.65
N TYR A 714 -23.97 13.85 -6.01
CA TYR A 714 -22.93 14.80 -5.66
C TYR A 714 -21.92 14.25 -4.65
N LEU A 715 -22.40 13.66 -3.54
CA LEU A 715 -21.52 13.14 -2.48
C LEU A 715 -20.67 11.94 -2.92
N PRO A 716 -21.19 10.91 -3.61
CA PRO A 716 -20.35 9.82 -4.12
C PRO A 716 -19.31 10.31 -5.13
N THR A 717 -19.65 11.30 -5.95
CA THR A 717 -18.70 11.90 -6.89
C THR A 717 -17.60 12.65 -6.17
N LEU A 718 -17.91 13.37 -5.09
CA LEU A 718 -16.91 14.01 -4.22
C LEU A 718 -15.99 12.98 -3.55
N VAL A 719 -16.54 11.87 -3.07
CA VAL A 719 -15.74 10.75 -2.51
C VAL A 719 -14.83 10.13 -3.57
N TYR A 720 -15.35 9.88 -4.77
CA TYR A 720 -14.56 9.39 -5.90
C TYR A 720 -13.42 10.36 -6.26
N VAL A 721 -13.71 11.66 -6.36
CA VAL A 721 -12.70 12.71 -6.59
C VAL A 721 -11.66 12.75 -5.47
N ALA A 722 -12.07 12.57 -4.21
CA ALA A 722 -11.16 12.53 -3.07
C ALA A 722 -10.22 11.31 -3.09
N GLN A 723 -10.69 10.16 -3.58
CA GLN A 723 -9.89 8.93 -3.68
C GLN A 723 -8.86 8.97 -4.82
N ILE A 724 -9.17 9.63 -5.93
CA ILE A 724 -8.28 9.65 -7.12
C ILE A 724 -7.31 10.85 -7.15
N SER A 725 -7.55 11.87 -6.32
CA SER A 725 -6.80 13.13 -6.38
C SER A 725 -5.68 13.15 -5.34
N GLU A 726 -4.47 12.84 -5.79
CA GLU A 726 -3.24 12.96 -4.98
C GLU A 726 -2.94 14.40 -4.53
N PHE A 727 -3.53 15.42 -5.20
CA PHE A 727 -3.29 16.84 -4.94
C PHE A 727 -4.59 17.64 -4.84
N ARG A 728 -4.67 18.59 -3.89
CA ARG A 728 -5.83 19.49 -3.69
C ARG A 728 -6.19 20.29 -4.94
N ALA A 729 -5.20 20.71 -5.73
CA ALA A 729 -5.43 21.46 -6.97
C ALA A 729 -6.19 20.64 -8.03
N LYS A 730 -5.95 19.33 -8.12
CA LYS A 730 -6.68 18.44 -9.05
C LYS A 730 -8.12 18.22 -8.59
N ALA A 731 -8.33 18.03 -7.28
CA ALA A 731 -9.67 17.91 -6.70
C ALA A 731 -10.50 19.18 -6.96
N PHE A 732 -9.90 20.36 -6.80
CA PHE A 732 -10.53 21.65 -7.13
C PHE A 732 -10.94 21.72 -8.61
N LEU A 733 -10.06 21.34 -9.53
CA LEU A 733 -10.36 21.34 -10.98
C LEU A 733 -11.48 20.36 -11.34
N TYR A 734 -11.50 19.16 -10.74
CA TYR A 734 -12.57 18.19 -10.94
C TYR A 734 -13.91 18.67 -10.38
N LEU A 735 -13.88 19.37 -9.24
CA LEU A 735 -15.06 20.01 -8.69
C LEU A 735 -15.59 21.11 -9.62
N VAL A 736 -14.73 21.97 -10.14
CA VAL A 736 -15.12 22.99 -11.14
C VAL A 736 -15.75 22.31 -12.36
N LEU A 737 -15.12 21.26 -12.89
CA LEU A 737 -15.60 20.53 -14.05
C LEU A 737 -16.99 19.91 -13.82
N TYR A 738 -17.18 19.27 -12.66
CA TYR A 738 -18.48 18.73 -12.26
C TYR A 738 -19.56 19.83 -12.24
N ASN A 739 -19.26 20.97 -11.61
CA ASN A 739 -20.22 22.07 -11.47
C ASN A 739 -20.53 22.73 -12.81
N ILE A 740 -19.57 22.80 -13.74
CA ILE A 740 -19.83 23.22 -15.12
C ILE A 740 -20.79 22.24 -15.80
N ALA A 741 -20.53 20.93 -15.69
CA ALA A 741 -21.41 19.90 -16.25
C ALA A 741 -22.82 19.97 -15.67
N PHE A 742 -22.95 20.24 -14.37
CA PHE A 742 -24.22 20.42 -13.67
C PHE A 742 -25.06 21.59 -14.20
N ILE A 743 -24.46 22.72 -14.56
CA ILE A 743 -25.21 23.89 -15.05
C ILE A 743 -25.53 23.85 -16.55
N ILE A 744 -24.91 22.96 -17.34
CA ILE A 744 -25.13 22.88 -18.79
C ILE A 744 -26.62 22.66 -19.15
N PRO A 745 -27.35 21.70 -18.55
CA PRO A 745 -28.78 21.51 -18.81
C PRO A 745 -29.61 22.78 -18.54
N LEU A 746 -29.28 23.50 -17.46
CA LEU A 746 -29.94 24.75 -17.08
C LEU A 746 -29.72 25.85 -18.13
N VAL A 747 -28.48 26.02 -18.58
CA VAL A 747 -28.11 26.97 -19.66
C VAL A 747 -28.89 26.66 -20.93
N ILE A 748 -28.94 25.37 -21.34
CA ILE A 748 -29.66 24.93 -22.54
C ILE A 748 -31.14 25.32 -22.46
N VAL A 749 -31.79 25.10 -21.32
CA VAL A 749 -33.22 25.42 -21.17
C VAL A 749 -33.49 26.92 -21.28
N PHE A 750 -32.67 27.78 -20.67
CA PHE A 750 -32.86 29.24 -20.81
C PHE A 750 -32.64 29.71 -22.25
N ILE A 751 -31.69 29.11 -22.98
CA ILE A 751 -31.52 29.35 -24.42
C ILE A 751 -32.77 28.93 -25.19
N LEU A 752 -33.33 27.75 -24.91
CA LEU A 752 -34.55 27.26 -25.55
C LEU A 752 -35.77 28.17 -25.30
N VAL A 753 -35.91 28.71 -24.08
CA VAL A 753 -36.95 29.70 -23.74
C VAL A 753 -36.78 30.98 -24.54
N ARG A 754 -35.55 31.45 -24.73
CA ARG A 754 -35.22 32.62 -25.55
C ARG A 754 -35.64 32.45 -27.02
N PHE A 755 -35.66 31.21 -27.54
CA PHE A 755 -36.09 30.89 -28.90
C PHE A 755 -37.59 30.57 -29.05
N GLY A 756 -38.37 30.66 -27.96
CA GLY A 756 -39.84 30.72 -28.05
C GLY A 756 -40.61 29.47 -27.62
N LEU A 757 -39.98 28.55 -26.89
CA LEU A 757 -40.72 27.50 -26.18
C LEU A 757 -41.68 28.14 -25.15
N THR A 758 -42.99 28.07 -25.44
CA THR A 758 -44.01 28.77 -24.66
C THR A 758 -44.51 27.90 -23.49
N GLU A 759 -44.59 28.52 -22.30
CA GLU A 759 -44.96 27.97 -20.99
C GLU A 759 -46.17 27.00 -21.00
N LYS A 760 -47.22 27.28 -21.79
CA LYS A 760 -48.43 26.44 -21.85
C LYS A 760 -48.18 25.04 -22.39
N HIS A 761 -47.25 24.83 -23.32
CA HIS A 761 -46.97 23.49 -23.84
C HIS A 761 -46.10 22.66 -22.90
N LEU A 762 -45.17 23.30 -22.19
CA LEU A 762 -44.27 22.62 -21.26
C LEU A 762 -44.99 22.21 -19.95
N GLN A 763 -45.82 23.08 -19.38
CA GLN A 763 -46.62 22.76 -18.20
C GLN A 763 -47.65 21.66 -18.48
N VAL A 764 -48.34 21.70 -19.63
CA VAL A 764 -49.30 20.66 -20.03
C VAL A 764 -48.59 19.34 -20.35
N PHE A 765 -47.42 19.37 -20.98
CA PHE A 765 -46.63 18.16 -21.24
C PHE A 765 -46.15 17.49 -19.94
N LEU A 766 -45.66 18.27 -18.98
CA LEU A 766 -45.13 17.76 -17.71
C LEU A 766 -46.22 17.35 -16.73
N THR A 767 -47.35 18.06 -16.68
CA THR A 767 -48.51 17.63 -15.86
C THR A 767 -49.16 16.37 -16.44
N ARG A 768 -49.27 16.24 -17.76
CA ARG A 768 -49.73 14.99 -18.41
C ARG A 768 -48.79 13.81 -18.17
N ARG A 769 -47.50 14.06 -17.98
CA ARG A 769 -46.48 13.04 -17.69
C ARG A 769 -46.08 12.98 -16.21
N ALA A 770 -46.79 13.65 -15.30
CA ALA A 770 -46.46 13.69 -13.87
C ALA A 770 -46.47 12.29 -13.23
N GLY A 771 -47.34 11.40 -13.72
CA GLY A 771 -47.28 9.99 -13.33
C GLY A 771 -46.01 9.30 -13.81
N LEU A 772 -45.62 9.52 -15.08
CA LEU A 772 -44.40 8.96 -15.64
C LEU A 772 -43.14 9.48 -14.92
N THR A 773 -43.10 10.76 -14.55
CA THR A 773 -41.97 11.31 -13.80
C THR A 773 -41.89 10.68 -12.41
N LYS A 774 -43.02 10.53 -11.68
CA LYS A 774 -43.02 9.89 -10.36
C LYS A 774 -42.56 8.43 -10.38
N ILE A 775 -42.94 7.66 -11.40
CA ILE A 775 -42.48 6.27 -11.52
C ILE A 775 -41.01 6.18 -11.92
N LEU A 776 -40.53 7.05 -12.82
CA LEU A 776 -39.11 7.12 -13.17
C LEU A 776 -38.25 7.53 -11.97
N THR A 777 -38.71 8.51 -11.18
CA THR A 777 -38.04 8.93 -9.94
C THR A 777 -38.04 7.81 -8.89
N ALA A 778 -39.12 7.04 -8.77
CA ALA A 778 -39.16 5.88 -7.88
C ALA A 778 -38.16 4.79 -8.30
N VAL A 779 -38.10 4.47 -9.61
CA VAL A 779 -37.12 3.50 -10.16
C VAL A 779 -35.69 3.99 -9.93
N LEU A 780 -35.41 5.28 -10.16
CA LEU A 780 -34.09 5.86 -9.92
C LEU A 780 -33.67 5.70 -8.45
N PHE A 781 -34.54 6.04 -7.49
CA PHE A 781 -34.24 5.87 -6.07
C PHE A 781 -34.01 4.41 -5.67
N ILE A 782 -34.73 3.46 -6.27
CA ILE A 782 -34.52 2.02 -6.03
C ILE A 782 -33.15 1.58 -6.57
N VAL A 783 -32.79 1.97 -7.79
CA VAL A 783 -31.49 1.63 -8.39
C VAL A 783 -30.35 2.21 -7.56
N LEU A 784 -30.45 3.48 -7.18
CA LEU A 784 -29.44 4.14 -6.33
C LEU A 784 -29.34 3.47 -4.95
N ALA A 785 -30.47 3.11 -4.33
CA ALA A 785 -30.47 2.36 -3.07
C ALA A 785 -29.78 1.00 -3.22
N GLY A 786 -30.02 0.29 -4.32
CA GLY A 786 -29.39 -1.01 -4.61
C GLY A 786 -27.88 -0.91 -4.81
N VAL A 787 -27.41 0.09 -5.59
CA VAL A 787 -25.98 0.36 -5.78
C VAL A 787 -25.32 0.72 -4.45
N MET A 788 -25.93 1.60 -3.66
CA MET A 788 -25.38 1.99 -2.35
C MET A 788 -25.39 0.84 -1.35
N ALA A 789 -26.42 -0.02 -1.37
CA ALA A 789 -26.46 -1.23 -0.55
C ALA A 789 -25.37 -2.23 -0.94
N PHE A 790 -25.13 -2.43 -2.24
CA PHE A 790 -24.05 -3.27 -2.74
C PHE A 790 -22.68 -2.77 -2.27
N LEU A 791 -22.43 -1.45 -2.39
CA LEU A 791 -21.19 -0.83 -1.90
C LEU A 791 -21.05 -0.95 -0.36
N LEU A 792 -22.14 -0.82 0.38
CA LEU A 792 -22.15 -1.01 1.84
C LEU A 792 -21.85 -2.47 2.21
N ILE A 793 -22.42 -3.45 1.50
CA ILE A 793 -22.18 -4.89 1.73
C ILE A 793 -20.72 -5.24 1.41
N GLN A 794 -20.16 -4.72 0.32
CA GLN A 794 -18.75 -4.90 -0.02
C GLN A 794 -17.84 -4.29 1.06
N SER A 795 -18.22 -3.15 1.65
CA SER A 795 -17.52 -2.53 2.79
C SER A 795 -17.65 -3.30 4.11
N LEU A 796 -18.66 -4.17 4.24
CA LEU A 796 -18.85 -5.07 5.38
C LEU A 796 -18.13 -6.40 5.20
N SER A 797 -17.95 -6.90 3.97
CA SER A 797 -17.23 -8.15 3.70
C SER A 797 -15.71 -7.98 3.63
N SER A 798 -15.22 -6.75 3.58
CA SER A 798 -13.79 -6.39 3.49
C SER A 798 -13.19 -5.94 4.83
N GLY A 799 -13.85 -6.25 5.95
CA GLY A 799 -13.48 -5.79 7.29
C GLY A 799 -13.42 -6.90 8.33
#